data_AF-A0A640W045-F1
#
_entry.id   AF-A0A640W045-F1
#
_cell.length_a   1.000
_cell.length_b   1.000
_cell.length_c   1.000
_cell.angle_alpha   90.00
_cell.angle_beta   90.00
_cell.angle_gamma   90.00
#
_symmetry.space_group_name_H-M   'P 1'
#
loop_
_entity.id
_entity.type
_entity.pdbx_description
1 polymer ?
#
loop_
_entity_poly.entity_id
_entity_poly.type
_entity_poly.pdbx_seq_one_letter_code
_entity_poly.pdbx_strand_id
1 'polypeptide(L)'
;MRKKMAIMLAFATSAICAGSVYSNILYANQYADFTIGYSYSVVGELLKWITTTQEDFECSGPSNRFHVDTRSSPGDVILEKTPAWAHWWNSSWQYRMLINVEENSNSNLTNYQVPIILNPKTFNYSKANVDGSDIRFTFYNSSNNNETELSYWIEKWNISNESKIWVNVKRIPAGGTSTIYMYYGNPTANSTSNGTATFMFFDDFEDSLAWWENGLWHTTSKKWNSENHSKWYGQEATDNYDTGTANSGSLISPEFQGNISARLEVWFWREVENLGWVGYDQTIIYDSQDNSTWNQLWYNDSGDASESRWKFLSIQMTANARYIRFYFDTIDEYYNDYWGWFIDDVRVRKYVSPEPTVNMGAEESQQSWIDYFGGTASIESLINVSVSDGDVKIGEYEENQIAFSDSFETDLTKWDDNYATLWYLSTDQQYDGSQSVKADRINDGALVSDDIDLSDATSAYLDFWFRKDDIESTDFRLYFYNGSSYNLISYLDTFGRDDIWLHYNSPINLTIYNISNFRIAFYAVLGWGENVWVDQLVLTKTVSKYYSSGNVTSITISPLNLAGWDEFYARSTIPQGTNITYKILNATNNAVVCTITAGQASTGYDISSYTTGVESIKLYAELMANASSIPILHDWGISWHSSYYENGYLISCFHDAGNATNYYNISWNATLPNGTTIKFQIASSPDNITWTEFLGPDGNNSTYYNISGTSIWIGHDGNRYIKYKAYFETTDSSKTPILHDVTIVYGG
;
A
#
# COMPACT_ATOMS: atom_id res chain seq x y z
N MET A 1 8.16 4.95 46.64
CA MET A 1 7.17 5.48 47.62
C MET A 1 7.89 5.81 48.94
N ARG A 2 7.59 6.88 49.67
CA ARG A 2 6.48 7.84 49.50
C ARG A 2 6.98 9.18 48.90
N LYS A 3 7.02 9.41 47.59
CA LYS A 3 7.73 8.65 46.52
C LYS A 3 9.23 9.00 46.50
N LYS A 4 9.93 8.49 47.51
CA LYS A 4 11.34 8.05 47.47
C LYS A 4 11.50 6.79 46.61
N MET A 5 12.62 6.67 45.87
CA MET A 5 13.52 5.51 45.60
C MET A 5 12.93 4.08 45.50
N ALA A 6 13.48 3.10 44.79
CA ALA A 6 14.51 2.93 43.75
C ALA A 6 14.39 1.45 43.26
N ILE A 7 15.04 1.16 42.14
CA ILE A 7 15.14 -0.10 41.36
C ILE A 7 15.64 -1.33 42.19
N MET A 8 15.08 -2.53 41.98
CA MET A 8 15.72 -3.75 41.39
C MET A 8 14.96 -5.07 41.68
N LEU A 9 15.24 -6.05 40.81
CA LEU A 9 14.60 -7.34 40.50
C LEU A 9 14.86 -8.49 41.52
N ALA A 10 13.91 -9.43 41.58
CA ALA A 10 14.09 -10.91 41.53
C ALA A 10 13.59 -11.81 42.70
N PHE A 11 12.71 -12.75 42.28
CA PHE A 11 12.29 -14.08 42.81
C PHE A 11 11.43 -14.28 44.09
N ALA A 12 10.14 -14.62 43.81
CA ALA A 12 9.32 -15.75 44.30
C ALA A 12 9.28 -16.14 45.80
N THR A 13 8.09 -16.03 46.43
CA THR A 13 7.16 -17.14 46.78
C THR A 13 6.12 -16.72 47.83
N SER A 14 4.93 -17.32 47.69
CA SER A 14 3.73 -17.40 48.55
C SER A 14 3.81 -16.99 50.04
N ALA A 15 2.80 -16.27 50.54
CA ALA A 15 1.72 -16.81 51.40
C ALA A 15 1.01 -15.73 52.26
N ILE A 16 -0.31 -15.64 52.08
CA ILE A 16 -1.41 -15.62 53.08
C ILE A 16 -1.29 -14.68 54.32
N CYS A 17 -2.30 -13.79 54.43
CA CYS A 17 -3.13 -13.45 55.62
C CYS A 17 -3.41 -11.93 55.59
N ALA A 18 -4.62 -11.44 55.31
CA ALA A 18 -5.92 -11.57 56.00
C ALA A 18 -6.27 -10.28 56.77
N GLY A 19 -7.50 -9.79 56.53
CA GLY A 19 -8.26 -8.87 57.39
C GLY A 19 -8.23 -7.41 56.93
N SER A 20 -9.22 -6.89 56.19
CA SER A 20 -10.58 -6.50 56.62
C SER A 20 -10.54 -5.29 57.60
N VAL A 21 -11.26 -4.18 57.44
CA VAL A 21 -12.73 -4.02 57.51
C VAL A 21 -13.06 -2.51 57.32
N TYR A 22 -14.06 -2.22 56.47
CA TYR A 22 -15.14 -1.20 56.56
C TYR A 22 -14.80 0.30 56.78
N SER A 23 -15.18 1.19 55.85
CA SER A 23 -16.45 1.97 55.77
C SER A 23 -16.39 3.23 56.66
N ASN A 24 -17.00 4.40 56.40
CA ASN A 24 -18.05 4.88 55.51
C ASN A 24 -18.08 6.44 55.64
N ILE A 25 -18.42 7.13 54.55
CA ILE A 25 -19.39 8.27 54.49
C ILE A 25 -19.06 9.60 55.26
N LEU A 26 -18.99 10.76 54.56
CA LEU A 26 -20.03 11.82 54.51
C LEU A 26 -19.59 13.09 53.74
N TYR A 27 -20.61 13.78 53.23
CA TYR A 27 -20.67 14.85 52.22
C TYR A 27 -20.66 16.30 52.78
N ALA A 28 -20.27 17.23 51.89
CA ALA A 28 -20.89 18.53 51.55
C ALA A 28 -20.75 19.84 52.40
N ASN A 29 -20.26 20.86 51.68
CA ASN A 29 -20.78 22.23 51.43
C ASN A 29 -20.83 23.36 52.49
N GLN A 30 -20.23 24.49 52.07
CA GLN A 30 -20.77 25.88 51.94
C GLN A 30 -20.75 26.93 53.09
N TYR A 31 -20.31 28.15 52.68
CA TYR A 31 -20.57 29.54 53.15
C TYR A 31 -20.26 29.92 54.63
N ALA A 32 -19.94 31.14 55.06
CA ALA A 32 -19.27 32.36 54.59
C ALA A 32 -19.24 33.35 55.79
N ASP A 33 -18.31 34.31 55.74
CA ASP A 33 -18.39 35.69 56.25
C ASP A 33 -18.02 36.16 57.69
N PHE A 34 -17.22 37.25 57.65
CA PHE A 34 -17.19 38.50 58.43
C PHE A 34 -16.19 38.79 59.61
N THR A 35 -15.07 39.47 59.26
CA THR A 35 -14.56 40.83 59.66
C THR A 35 -14.30 41.15 61.16
N ILE A 36 -13.15 41.72 61.61
CA ILE A 36 -12.61 43.13 61.50
C ILE A 36 -11.14 43.14 62.04
N GLY A 37 -10.10 43.65 61.35
CA GLY A 37 -9.50 45.03 61.39
C GLY A 37 -8.25 45.11 62.30
N TYR A 38 -7.09 45.74 62.05
CA TYR A 38 -6.65 46.77 61.09
C TYR A 38 -5.13 46.67 60.76
N SER A 39 -4.83 47.19 59.58
CA SER A 39 -3.61 47.60 58.86
C SER A 39 -2.32 48.05 59.57
N TYR A 40 -1.18 47.71 58.94
CA TYR A 40 -0.06 48.63 58.66
C TYR A 40 0.23 48.64 57.15
N SER A 41 0.53 49.83 56.63
CA SER A 41 0.85 50.14 55.23
C SER A 41 2.33 49.87 54.93
N VAL A 42 2.60 49.05 53.90
CA VAL A 42 3.78 49.18 53.05
C VAL A 42 3.22 49.32 51.64
N VAL A 43 3.46 50.48 51.02
CA VAL A 43 3.22 50.68 49.59
C VAL A 43 4.28 49.83 48.86
N GLY A 44 3.92 48.59 48.57
CA GLY A 44 4.63 47.70 47.65
C GLY A 44 3.60 47.25 46.63
N GLU A 45 3.88 47.48 45.35
CA GLU A 45 3.03 47.02 44.25
C GLU A 45 2.75 45.52 44.43
N LEU A 46 1.48 45.14 44.41
CA LEU A 46 1.07 43.74 44.47
C LEU A 46 1.41 43.09 43.13
N LEU A 47 2.61 42.52 43.02
CA LEU A 47 3.01 41.71 41.88
C LEU A 47 2.13 40.47 41.80
N LYS A 48 1.52 40.27 40.64
CA LYS A 48 0.74 39.10 40.25
C LYS A 48 1.51 38.29 39.22
N TRP A 49 1.20 36.99 39.19
CA TRP A 49 1.86 36.01 38.33
C TRP A 49 0.80 35.37 37.43
N ILE A 50 1.08 35.33 36.14
CA ILE A 50 0.41 34.40 35.22
C ILE A 50 1.25 33.13 35.26
N THR A 51 0.69 31.98 35.61
CA THR A 51 1.36 30.68 35.41
C THR A 51 0.47 29.87 34.49
N THR A 52 0.97 29.54 33.31
CA THR A 52 0.19 28.80 32.31
C THR A 52 -0.05 27.37 32.77
N THR A 53 -1.32 26.96 32.77
CA THR A 53 -1.76 25.57 32.95
C THR A 53 -1.94 24.89 31.58
N GLN A 54 -2.14 23.56 31.55
CA GLN A 54 -2.43 22.83 30.32
C GLN A 54 -3.67 23.39 29.57
N GLU A 55 -4.70 23.82 30.30
CA GLU A 55 -5.89 24.46 29.73
C GLU A 55 -5.54 25.78 29.01
N ASP A 56 -4.49 26.48 29.46
CA ASP A 56 -3.99 27.73 28.84
C ASP A 56 -3.12 27.48 27.59
N PHE A 57 -2.62 26.27 27.38
CA PHE A 57 -2.06 25.86 26.09
C PHE A 57 -3.17 25.43 25.12
N GLU A 58 -4.23 24.81 25.64
CA GLU A 58 -5.32 24.24 24.85
C GLU A 58 -6.39 25.25 24.40
N CYS A 59 -6.61 26.34 25.15
CA CYS A 59 -7.50 27.47 24.82
C CYS A 59 -7.17 28.15 23.47
N SER A 60 -5.95 27.97 22.97
CA SER A 60 -5.42 28.65 21.77
C SER A 60 -6.10 28.22 20.47
N GLY A 61 -6.71 27.04 20.40
CA GLY A 61 -7.30 26.50 19.17
C GLY A 61 -6.28 26.17 18.06
N PRO A 62 -6.66 25.42 17.01
CA PRO A 62 -5.73 24.91 15.99
C PRO A 62 -5.00 26.00 15.20
N SER A 63 -5.64 27.15 14.96
CA SER A 63 -5.07 28.26 14.17
C SER A 63 -3.92 28.99 14.86
N ASN A 64 -3.70 28.75 16.15
CA ASN A 64 -2.63 29.36 16.95
C ASN A 64 -1.45 28.42 17.17
N ARG A 65 -1.39 27.29 16.46
CA ARG A 65 -0.33 26.29 16.54
C ARG A 65 0.19 25.98 15.14
N PHE A 66 1.49 25.73 15.05
CA PHE A 66 2.15 25.30 13.83
C PHE A 66 3.27 24.33 14.20
N HIS A 67 3.18 23.07 13.76
CA HIS A 67 4.17 22.02 14.02
C HIS A 67 4.55 21.84 15.49
N VAL A 68 3.59 22.00 16.41
CA VAL A 68 3.79 21.80 17.86
C VAL A 68 2.70 20.93 18.46
N ASP A 69 3.11 19.94 19.23
CA ASP A 69 2.23 18.97 19.87
C ASP A 69 2.03 19.37 21.33
N THR A 70 0.78 19.55 21.71
CA THR A 70 0.36 19.83 23.10
C THR A 70 -0.49 18.71 23.68
N ARG A 71 -0.71 17.62 22.93
CA ARG A 71 -1.70 16.55 23.22
C ARG A 71 -1.05 15.24 23.63
N SER A 72 0.06 14.85 22.99
CA SER A 72 0.72 13.57 23.28
C SER A 72 1.47 13.53 24.61
N SER A 73 1.80 14.71 25.17
CA SER A 73 2.50 14.87 26.44
C SER A 73 1.73 15.86 27.34
N PRO A 74 0.76 15.41 28.14
CA PRO A 74 -0.06 16.30 28.96
C PRO A 74 0.80 17.11 29.94
N GLY A 75 0.78 18.44 29.80
CA GLY A 75 1.59 19.39 30.58
C GLY A 75 2.79 19.98 29.85
N ASP A 76 3.12 19.49 28.65
CA ASP A 76 4.29 19.89 27.87
C ASP A 76 3.92 20.29 26.44
N VAL A 77 4.72 21.19 25.84
CA VAL A 77 4.66 21.52 24.41
C VAL A 77 5.97 21.14 23.75
N ILE A 78 5.90 20.35 22.69
CA ILE A 78 7.05 19.90 21.89
C ILE A 78 6.85 20.20 20.41
N LEU A 79 7.89 20.08 19.58
CA LEU A 79 7.72 20.02 18.13
C LEU A 79 6.91 18.76 17.77
N GLU A 80 5.98 18.91 16.84
CA GLU A 80 5.32 17.75 16.25
C GLU A 80 6.38 16.86 15.59
N LYS A 81 6.22 15.55 15.74
CA LYS A 81 6.95 14.62 14.88
C LYS A 81 6.48 14.86 13.44
N THR A 82 7.40 14.86 12.48
CA THR A 82 6.99 14.82 11.07
C THR A 82 6.10 13.60 10.89
N PRO A 83 4.96 13.70 10.17
CA PRO A 83 4.08 12.56 9.98
C PRO A 83 4.87 11.39 9.40
N ALA A 84 5.02 10.32 10.19
CA ALA A 84 5.37 9.03 9.65
C ALA A 84 4.12 8.51 8.90
N TRP A 85 4.07 8.86 7.61
CA TRP A 85 3.13 8.38 6.58
C TRP A 85 1.70 8.92 6.63
N ALA A 86 1.34 9.63 5.57
CA ALA A 86 -0.06 9.79 5.18
C ALA A 86 -0.62 8.43 4.76
N HIS A 87 -1.81 8.08 5.27
CA HIS A 87 -2.69 6.99 4.86
C HIS A 87 -2.43 6.51 3.41
N TRP A 88 -2.21 5.22 3.15
CA TRP A 88 -2.05 4.71 1.78
C TRP A 88 -3.43 4.33 1.23
N TRP A 89 -3.89 5.00 0.17
CA TRP A 89 -5.27 4.85 -0.32
C TRP A 89 -5.62 3.43 -0.77
N ASN A 90 -4.70 2.74 -1.47
CA ASN A 90 -4.93 1.41 -2.00
C ASN A 90 -3.64 0.60 -2.07
N SER A 91 -3.64 -0.57 -1.43
CA SER A 91 -2.44 -1.41 -1.29
C SER A 91 -2.00 -2.13 -2.57
N SER A 92 -2.82 -2.11 -3.63
CA SER A 92 -2.42 -2.66 -4.93
C SER A 92 -1.47 -1.74 -5.70
N TRP A 93 -1.35 -0.47 -5.32
CA TRP A 93 -0.45 0.51 -5.93
C TRP A 93 0.83 0.66 -5.13
N GLN A 94 1.96 0.28 -5.73
CA GLN A 94 3.25 0.16 -5.04
C GLN A 94 3.98 1.49 -4.81
N TYR A 95 3.61 2.54 -5.55
CA TYR A 95 4.25 3.85 -5.48
C TYR A 95 3.21 4.96 -5.48
N ARG A 96 3.57 6.10 -4.88
CA ARG A 96 2.84 7.34 -5.07
C ARG A 96 3.78 8.55 -5.12
N MET A 97 3.30 9.66 -5.64
CA MET A 97 3.95 10.96 -5.53
C MET A 97 2.97 11.96 -4.93
N LEU A 98 3.43 12.71 -3.92
CA LEU A 98 2.70 13.86 -3.41
C LEU A 98 2.72 14.99 -4.44
N ILE A 99 1.60 15.67 -4.63
CA ILE A 99 1.48 16.83 -5.52
C ILE A 99 0.76 17.94 -4.75
N ASN A 100 1.45 19.06 -4.58
CA ASN A 100 0.90 20.28 -4.01
C ASN A 100 0.38 21.19 -5.12
N VAL A 101 -0.86 21.63 -4.97
CA VAL A 101 -1.54 22.56 -5.86
C VAL A 101 -1.77 23.87 -5.11
N GLU A 102 -1.00 24.90 -5.44
CA GLU A 102 -1.03 26.21 -4.79
C GLU A 102 -1.99 27.15 -5.52
N GLU A 103 -2.89 27.79 -4.77
CA GLU A 103 -3.84 28.76 -5.27
C GLU A 103 -3.21 30.15 -5.38
N ASN A 104 -3.30 30.76 -6.56
CA ASN A 104 -2.60 32.03 -6.86
C ASN A 104 -3.54 33.22 -7.13
N SER A 105 -4.85 33.02 -7.20
CA SER A 105 -5.86 34.02 -7.55
C SER A 105 -6.62 34.59 -6.35
N ASN A 106 -6.32 34.13 -5.13
CA ASN A 106 -7.03 34.45 -3.88
C ASN A 106 -8.52 34.06 -3.88
N SER A 107 -8.89 33.03 -4.65
CA SER A 107 -10.27 32.53 -4.75
C SER A 107 -10.37 31.07 -4.32
N ASN A 108 -11.46 30.70 -3.64
CA ASN A 108 -11.72 29.29 -3.34
C ASN A 108 -12.13 28.58 -4.63
N LEU A 109 -11.32 27.60 -5.06
CA LEU A 109 -11.60 26.79 -6.25
C LEU A 109 -12.18 25.45 -5.81
N THR A 110 -13.19 24.98 -6.54
CA THR A 110 -13.80 23.66 -6.33
C THR A 110 -13.94 22.96 -7.66
N ASN A 111 -13.76 21.64 -7.68
CA ASN A 111 -13.77 20.82 -8.90
C ASN A 111 -13.05 21.53 -10.06
N TYR A 112 -11.78 21.88 -9.83
CA TYR A 112 -10.95 22.69 -10.72
C TYR A 112 -9.94 21.82 -11.45
N GLN A 113 -9.84 21.98 -12.76
CA GLN A 113 -8.98 21.16 -13.61
C GLN A 113 -7.55 21.72 -13.63
N VAL A 114 -6.58 20.93 -13.18
CA VAL A 114 -5.16 21.29 -13.20
C VAL A 114 -4.35 20.33 -14.06
N PRO A 115 -3.39 20.80 -14.86
CA PRO A 115 -2.49 19.93 -15.61
C PRO A 115 -1.30 19.48 -14.75
N ILE A 116 -1.03 18.18 -14.75
CA ILE A 116 0.14 17.53 -14.18
C ILE A 116 1.06 17.15 -15.35
N ILE A 117 2.31 17.63 -15.31
CA ILE A 117 3.31 17.39 -16.35
C ILE A 117 4.38 16.44 -15.81
N LEU A 118 4.50 15.27 -16.43
CA LEU A 118 5.52 14.28 -16.10
C LEU A 118 6.58 14.25 -17.20
N ASN A 119 7.82 13.97 -16.83
CA ASN A 119 8.91 13.70 -17.78
C ASN A 119 9.97 12.79 -17.13
N PRO A 120 10.92 12.22 -17.89
CA PRO A 120 11.92 11.28 -17.35
C PRO A 120 12.81 11.83 -16.22
N LYS A 121 12.84 13.15 -15.99
CA LYS A 121 13.57 13.75 -14.86
C LYS A 121 12.73 13.82 -13.59
N THR A 122 11.41 13.88 -13.72
CA THR A 122 10.48 14.05 -12.59
C THR A 122 9.69 12.80 -12.26
N PHE A 123 9.63 11.83 -13.17
CA PHE A 123 8.85 10.61 -13.02
C PHE A 123 9.57 9.39 -13.61
N ASN A 124 9.54 8.26 -12.88
CA ASN A 124 10.14 7.02 -13.34
C ASN A 124 9.12 6.13 -14.08
N TYR A 125 9.09 6.26 -15.41
CA TYR A 125 8.18 5.49 -16.27
C TYR A 125 8.38 3.97 -16.21
N SER A 126 9.53 3.46 -15.72
CA SER A 126 9.73 2.00 -15.61
C SER A 126 8.89 1.35 -14.50
N LYS A 127 8.24 2.17 -13.65
CA LYS A 127 7.42 1.74 -12.51
C LYS A 127 5.92 1.85 -12.77
N ALA A 128 5.51 2.34 -13.94
CA ALA A 128 4.13 2.39 -14.38
C ALA A 128 3.95 1.50 -15.62
N ASN A 129 2.70 1.20 -15.97
CA ASN A 129 2.41 0.54 -17.23
C ASN A 129 2.83 1.41 -18.41
N VAL A 130 3.22 0.76 -19.51
CA VAL A 130 3.75 1.43 -20.70
C VAL A 130 2.78 2.44 -21.33
N ASP A 131 1.49 2.28 -21.07
CA ASP A 131 0.38 3.12 -21.51
C ASP A 131 -0.18 4.02 -20.39
N GLY A 132 0.35 3.95 -19.17
CA GLY A 132 -0.15 4.71 -18.01
C GLY A 132 -1.50 4.23 -17.47
N SER A 133 -1.95 3.02 -17.84
CA SER A 133 -3.23 2.45 -17.40
C SER A 133 -3.36 2.29 -15.88
N ASP A 134 -2.24 2.23 -15.18
CA ASP A 134 -2.17 2.08 -13.72
C ASP A 134 -2.06 3.41 -12.97
N ILE A 135 -2.18 4.57 -13.62
CA ILE A 135 -2.17 5.86 -12.89
C ILE A 135 -3.47 6.06 -12.13
N ARG A 136 -3.41 6.53 -10.87
CA ARG A 136 -4.58 6.99 -10.08
C ARG A 136 -4.27 8.29 -9.36
N PHE A 137 -5.30 9.13 -9.16
CA PHE A 137 -5.17 10.34 -8.37
C PHE A 137 -6.13 10.34 -7.19
N THR A 138 -5.67 10.81 -6.04
CA THR A 138 -6.51 10.97 -4.85
C THR A 138 -6.37 12.36 -4.26
N PHE A 139 -7.45 12.87 -3.68
CA PHE A 139 -7.45 14.08 -2.87
C PHE A 139 -7.33 13.70 -1.40
N TYR A 140 -6.36 14.28 -0.72
CA TYR A 140 -6.14 14.08 0.71
C TYR A 140 -6.88 15.14 1.53
N ASN A 141 -7.78 14.69 2.41
CA ASN A 141 -8.46 15.55 3.36
C ASN A 141 -7.78 15.47 4.73
N SER A 142 -6.97 16.48 5.04
CA SER A 142 -6.25 16.59 6.31
C SER A 142 -7.15 16.72 7.55
N SER A 143 -8.42 17.07 7.38
CA SER A 143 -9.35 17.21 8.53
C SER A 143 -9.84 15.87 9.08
N ASN A 144 -9.79 14.81 8.27
CA ASN A 144 -10.24 13.48 8.66
C ASN A 144 -9.27 12.36 8.21
N ASN A 145 -8.08 12.72 7.73
CA ASN A 145 -7.05 11.79 7.26
C ASN A 145 -7.52 10.79 6.20
N ASN A 146 -8.45 11.19 5.34
CA ASN A 146 -9.01 10.31 4.31
C ASN A 146 -8.57 10.73 2.90
N GLU A 147 -8.38 9.74 2.04
CA GLU A 147 -8.14 9.93 0.61
C GLU A 147 -9.36 9.56 -0.20
N THR A 148 -9.66 10.38 -1.22
CA THR A 148 -10.76 10.10 -2.13
C THR A 148 -10.28 10.21 -3.57
N GLU A 149 -10.59 9.21 -4.39
CA GLU A 149 -10.21 9.19 -5.80
C GLU A 149 -10.75 10.43 -6.55
N LEU A 150 -9.97 10.88 -7.52
CA LEU A 150 -10.22 12.02 -8.40
C LEU A 150 -10.34 11.57 -9.84
N SER A 151 -11.26 12.19 -10.58
CA SER A 151 -11.31 12.05 -12.04
C SER A 151 -10.07 12.70 -12.67
N TYR A 152 -9.51 12.02 -13.67
CA TYR A 152 -8.38 12.52 -14.44
C TYR A 152 -8.51 12.11 -15.91
N TRP A 153 -7.78 12.80 -16.80
CA TRP A 153 -7.68 12.46 -18.22
C TRP A 153 -6.23 12.55 -18.69
N ILE A 154 -5.74 11.47 -19.27
CA ILE A 154 -4.40 11.38 -19.88
C ILE A 154 -4.50 11.97 -21.29
N GLU A 155 -4.21 13.27 -21.43
CA GLU A 155 -4.13 13.95 -22.73
C GLU A 155 -3.01 13.36 -23.59
N LYS A 156 -1.89 13.01 -22.95
CA LYS A 156 -0.72 12.47 -23.63
C LYS A 156 0.12 11.64 -22.69
N TRP A 157 0.46 10.42 -23.11
CA TRP A 157 1.44 9.58 -22.44
C TRP A 157 2.67 9.40 -23.32
N ASN A 158 3.79 10.05 -22.96
CA ASN A 158 5.04 9.94 -23.71
C ASN A 158 6.23 9.70 -22.77
N ILE A 159 6.59 8.42 -22.63
CA ILE A 159 7.68 7.95 -21.78
C ILE A 159 9.07 8.52 -22.13
N SER A 160 9.24 9.06 -23.34
CA SER A 160 10.52 9.60 -23.83
C SER A 160 10.64 11.12 -23.71
N ASN A 161 9.53 11.81 -23.41
CA ASN A 161 9.50 13.26 -23.28
C ASN A 161 8.46 13.68 -22.23
N GLU A 162 7.47 14.52 -22.56
CA GLU A 162 6.46 14.99 -21.63
C GLU A 162 5.15 14.20 -21.76
N SER A 163 4.66 13.67 -20.64
CA SER A 163 3.27 13.26 -20.48
C SER A 163 2.48 14.39 -19.82
N LYS A 164 1.23 14.57 -20.23
CA LYS A 164 0.32 15.57 -19.69
C LYS A 164 -0.99 14.93 -19.26
N ILE A 165 -1.36 15.15 -18.01
CA ILE A 165 -2.53 14.55 -17.38
C ILE A 165 -3.32 15.66 -16.71
N TRP A 166 -4.61 15.74 -16.96
CA TRP A 166 -5.50 16.69 -16.29
C TRP A 166 -6.18 16.02 -15.10
N VAL A 167 -6.25 16.72 -13.97
CA VAL A 167 -6.87 16.20 -12.74
C VAL A 167 -7.93 17.18 -12.25
N ASN A 168 -9.12 16.67 -11.92
CA ASN A 168 -10.20 17.46 -11.34
C ASN A 168 -10.08 17.53 -9.82
N VAL A 169 -9.47 18.60 -9.30
CA VAL A 169 -9.20 18.77 -7.86
C VAL A 169 -10.43 19.31 -7.15
N LYS A 170 -10.92 18.55 -6.15
CA LYS A 170 -12.19 18.83 -5.44
C LYS A 170 -12.21 20.19 -4.76
N ARG A 171 -11.12 20.61 -4.12
CA ARG A 171 -11.02 21.90 -3.43
C ARG A 171 -9.58 22.41 -3.40
N ILE A 172 -9.41 23.70 -3.71
CA ILE A 172 -8.17 24.45 -3.54
C ILE A 172 -8.52 25.74 -2.79
N PRO A 173 -8.14 25.89 -1.51
CA PRO A 173 -8.49 27.08 -0.72
C PRO A 173 -7.79 28.35 -1.24
N ALA A 174 -8.49 29.49 -1.15
CA ALA A 174 -7.93 30.80 -1.49
C ALA A 174 -6.60 31.07 -0.76
N GLY A 175 -5.55 31.40 -1.52
CA GLY A 175 -4.20 31.64 -0.99
C GLY A 175 -3.57 30.45 -0.25
N GLY A 176 -4.11 29.25 -0.43
CA GLY A 176 -3.67 28.03 0.25
C GLY A 176 -3.23 26.95 -0.72
N THR A 177 -2.88 25.80 -0.15
CA THR A 177 -2.43 24.62 -0.90
C THR A 177 -3.43 23.48 -0.75
N SER A 178 -3.65 22.76 -1.83
CA SER A 178 -4.35 21.48 -1.86
C SER A 178 -3.34 20.35 -2.10
N THR A 179 -3.47 19.24 -1.38
CA THR A 179 -2.60 18.08 -1.54
C THR A 179 -3.36 16.97 -2.24
N ILE A 180 -2.82 16.50 -3.36
CA ILE A 180 -3.27 15.30 -4.06
C ILE A 180 -2.12 14.30 -4.14
N TYR A 181 -2.42 13.02 -4.30
CA TYR A 181 -1.41 12.00 -4.59
C TYR A 181 -1.65 11.42 -5.97
N MET A 182 -0.56 11.09 -6.66
CA MET A 182 -0.55 10.27 -7.88
C MET A 182 -0.01 8.88 -7.53
N TYR A 183 -0.84 7.84 -7.60
CA TYR A 183 -0.46 6.44 -7.38
C TYR A 183 -0.14 5.75 -8.71
N TYR A 184 0.83 4.82 -8.68
CA TYR A 184 1.24 3.96 -9.82
C TYR A 184 1.92 2.68 -9.31
N GLY A 185 2.33 1.78 -10.22
CA GLY A 185 2.95 0.50 -9.90
C GLY A 185 1.98 -0.65 -9.71
N ASN A 186 0.79 -0.58 -10.30
CA ASN A 186 -0.17 -1.68 -10.29
C ASN A 186 -0.30 -2.30 -11.69
N PRO A 187 0.47 -3.34 -12.03
CA PRO A 187 0.54 -3.85 -13.39
C PRO A 187 -0.76 -4.51 -13.89
N THR A 188 -1.71 -4.80 -13.00
CA THR A 188 -3.00 -5.42 -13.37
C THR A 188 -4.14 -4.40 -13.50
N ALA A 189 -3.87 -3.11 -13.28
CA ALA A 189 -4.90 -2.07 -13.36
C ALA A 189 -5.27 -1.74 -14.81
N ASN A 190 -6.58 -1.61 -15.07
CA ASN A 190 -7.10 -1.00 -16.29
C ASN A 190 -7.12 0.53 -16.13
N SER A 191 -7.01 1.27 -17.24
CA SER A 191 -7.13 2.73 -17.21
C SER A 191 -8.52 3.17 -16.75
N THR A 192 -8.57 4.21 -15.90
CA THR A 192 -9.81 4.94 -15.55
C THR A 192 -9.78 6.39 -16.03
N SER A 193 -8.84 6.72 -16.93
CA SER A 193 -8.77 8.01 -17.61
C SER A 193 -10.10 8.34 -18.29
N ASN A 194 -10.67 9.51 -18.00
CA ASN A 194 -11.98 9.92 -18.51
C ASN A 194 -12.08 11.46 -18.61
N GLY A 195 -12.13 11.98 -19.84
CA GLY A 195 -12.24 13.42 -20.11
C GLY A 195 -13.57 14.01 -19.61
N THR A 196 -14.68 13.33 -19.89
CA THR A 196 -16.05 13.75 -19.50
C THR A 196 -16.22 13.92 -17.99
N ALA A 197 -15.60 13.07 -17.18
CA ALA A 197 -15.62 13.17 -15.72
C ALA A 197 -14.64 14.22 -15.16
N THR A 198 -13.68 14.66 -15.98
CA THR A 198 -12.60 15.57 -15.57
C THR A 198 -12.95 17.03 -15.86
N PHE A 199 -13.51 17.32 -17.04
CA PHE A 199 -13.82 18.67 -17.51
C PHE A 199 -15.30 19.05 -17.36
N MET A 200 -15.63 20.33 -17.57
CA MET A 200 -17.03 20.78 -17.58
C MET A 200 -17.77 20.33 -18.84
N PHE A 201 -17.02 20.25 -19.95
CA PHE A 201 -17.41 19.68 -21.23
C PHE A 201 -16.17 19.07 -21.86
N PHE A 202 -16.32 17.93 -22.53
CA PHE A 202 -15.24 17.23 -23.19
C PHE A 202 -15.80 16.42 -24.35
N ASP A 203 -15.11 16.44 -25.48
CA ASP A 203 -15.31 15.50 -26.58
C ASP A 203 -14.04 15.42 -27.43
N ASP A 204 -13.48 14.21 -27.54
CA ASP A 204 -12.39 13.83 -28.44
C ASP A 204 -12.92 13.14 -29.71
N PHE A 205 -14.25 13.05 -29.86
CA PHE A 205 -14.97 12.48 -31.00
C PHE A 205 -14.76 10.98 -31.25
N GLU A 206 -14.20 10.27 -30.27
CA GLU A 206 -14.02 8.82 -30.34
C GLU A 206 -15.24 8.04 -29.86
N ASP A 207 -16.08 8.71 -29.07
CA ASP A 207 -17.35 8.21 -28.59
C ASP A 207 -18.54 8.79 -29.38
N SER A 208 -19.72 8.19 -29.21
CA SER A 208 -20.95 8.61 -29.90
C SER A 208 -21.66 9.79 -29.25
N LEU A 209 -20.95 10.81 -28.76
CA LEU A 209 -21.59 12.00 -28.18
C LEU A 209 -22.33 12.79 -29.28
N ALA A 210 -23.62 13.07 -29.03
CA ALA A 210 -24.48 13.67 -30.05
C ALA A 210 -24.29 15.20 -30.13
N TRP A 211 -23.73 15.65 -31.25
CA TRP A 211 -23.72 17.06 -31.65
C TRP A 211 -24.85 17.35 -32.63
N TRP A 212 -25.34 18.59 -32.64
CA TRP A 212 -26.20 19.03 -33.73
C TRP A 212 -25.32 19.55 -34.86
N GLU A 213 -25.47 18.96 -36.04
CA GLU A 213 -24.65 19.26 -37.21
C GLU A 213 -25.54 19.53 -38.44
N ASN A 214 -25.12 20.49 -39.27
CA ASN A 214 -25.70 20.72 -40.59
C ASN A 214 -24.64 21.21 -41.60
N GLY A 215 -25.03 21.32 -42.87
CA GLY A 215 -24.08 21.60 -43.94
C GLY A 215 -23.19 20.38 -44.17
N LEU A 216 -21.87 20.61 -44.22
CA LEU A 216 -20.87 19.56 -44.47
C LEU A 216 -20.23 19.01 -43.19
N TRP A 217 -20.69 19.39 -42.00
CA TRP A 217 -20.17 18.85 -40.73
C TRP A 217 -20.52 17.36 -40.59
N HIS A 218 -19.52 16.53 -40.32
CA HIS A 218 -19.68 15.11 -40.01
C HIS A 218 -18.45 14.59 -39.23
N THR A 219 -18.55 13.41 -38.63
CA THR A 219 -17.39 12.70 -38.06
C THR A 219 -16.60 12.01 -39.17
N THR A 220 -15.28 12.15 -39.16
CA THR A 220 -14.39 11.61 -40.18
C THR A 220 -13.17 10.92 -39.56
N SER A 221 -12.55 10.03 -40.32
CA SER A 221 -11.23 9.44 -40.06
C SER A 221 -10.20 9.85 -41.12
N LYS A 222 -10.37 11.01 -41.77
CA LYS A 222 -9.40 11.55 -42.74
C LYS A 222 -8.21 12.23 -42.07
N LYS A 223 -8.48 13.02 -41.04
CA LYS A 223 -7.48 13.70 -40.20
C LYS A 223 -8.00 13.73 -38.76
N TRP A 224 -7.10 13.55 -37.80
CA TRP A 224 -7.38 13.57 -36.36
C TRP A 224 -6.13 14.04 -35.61
N ASN A 225 -6.31 14.58 -34.41
CA ASN A 225 -5.26 15.00 -33.49
C ASN A 225 -5.01 13.91 -32.43
N SER A 226 -6.07 13.32 -31.91
CA SER A 226 -6.07 12.20 -30.95
C SER A 226 -6.70 10.95 -31.56
N GLU A 227 -6.26 9.77 -31.13
CA GLU A 227 -6.81 8.45 -31.49
C GLU A 227 -7.09 8.20 -33.00
N ASN A 228 -8.33 8.35 -33.49
CA ASN A 228 -8.69 8.05 -34.89
C ASN A 228 -9.85 8.83 -35.55
N HIS A 229 -10.57 9.73 -34.85
CA HIS A 229 -11.64 10.54 -35.44
C HIS A 229 -11.50 12.04 -35.17
N SER A 230 -12.23 12.85 -35.95
CA SER A 230 -12.48 14.26 -35.65
C SER A 230 -13.79 14.72 -36.31
N LYS A 231 -14.25 15.95 -36.03
CA LYS A 231 -15.33 16.58 -36.79
C LYS A 231 -14.79 17.41 -37.94
N TRP A 232 -15.41 17.30 -39.11
CA TRP A 232 -14.92 17.94 -40.33
C TRP A 232 -16.04 18.61 -41.12
N TYR A 233 -15.79 19.84 -41.56
CA TYR A 233 -16.58 20.52 -42.59
C TYR A 233 -15.94 20.32 -43.97
N GLY A 234 -16.44 19.33 -44.71
CA GLY A 234 -15.98 19.00 -46.06
C GLY A 234 -16.65 17.74 -46.61
N GLN A 235 -16.13 17.18 -47.69
CA GLN A 235 -16.72 16.04 -48.40
C GLN A 235 -15.74 14.89 -48.55
N GLU A 236 -16.09 13.73 -47.98
CA GLU A 236 -15.30 12.49 -48.06
C GLU A 236 -14.91 12.06 -49.48
N ALA A 237 -15.76 12.38 -50.47
CA ALA A 237 -15.59 11.97 -51.85
C ALA A 237 -14.54 12.79 -52.63
N THR A 238 -14.35 14.06 -52.26
CA THR A 238 -13.53 15.02 -53.01
C THR A 238 -12.38 15.60 -52.18
N ASP A 239 -12.33 15.30 -50.88
CA ASP A 239 -11.34 15.85 -49.95
C ASP A 239 -11.33 17.39 -49.88
N ASN A 240 -12.51 18.00 -50.13
CA ASN A 240 -12.71 19.45 -50.11
C ASN A 240 -14.13 19.86 -49.66
N TYR A 241 -14.40 21.17 -49.53
CA TYR A 241 -15.74 21.71 -49.22
C TYR A 241 -16.46 22.33 -50.43
N ASP A 242 -16.01 22.06 -51.66
CA ASP A 242 -16.61 22.60 -52.88
C ASP A 242 -17.87 21.83 -53.30
N THR A 243 -19.04 22.45 -53.12
CA THR A 243 -20.33 21.90 -53.58
C THR A 243 -20.78 22.46 -54.94
N GLY A 244 -19.95 23.28 -55.60
CA GLY A 244 -20.28 24.03 -56.81
C GLY A 244 -21.15 25.27 -56.59
N THR A 245 -21.47 25.61 -55.33
CA THR A 245 -22.23 26.79 -54.89
C THR A 245 -21.73 27.24 -53.52
N ALA A 246 -22.01 28.49 -53.14
CA ALA A 246 -21.80 28.95 -51.77
C ALA A 246 -22.53 28.04 -50.76
N ASN A 247 -21.85 27.70 -49.65
CA ASN A 247 -22.39 26.81 -48.63
C ASN A 247 -21.92 27.19 -47.22
N SER A 248 -22.72 26.85 -46.22
CA SER A 248 -22.38 27.08 -44.82
C SER A 248 -23.03 26.05 -43.90
N GLY A 249 -22.48 25.91 -42.69
CA GLY A 249 -23.02 25.01 -41.69
C GLY A 249 -22.39 25.17 -40.32
N SER A 250 -23.06 24.57 -39.35
CA SER A 250 -22.83 24.69 -37.92
C SER A 250 -22.67 23.31 -37.30
N LEU A 251 -21.68 23.22 -36.41
CA LEU A 251 -21.49 22.12 -35.47
C LEU A 251 -21.72 22.68 -34.06
N ILE A 252 -22.78 22.25 -33.40
CA ILE A 252 -23.23 22.77 -32.11
C ILE A 252 -23.13 21.68 -31.04
N SER A 253 -22.46 22.00 -29.94
CA SER A 253 -22.28 21.09 -28.81
C SER A 253 -23.63 20.75 -28.16
N PRO A 254 -23.73 19.60 -27.48
CA PRO A 254 -24.79 19.44 -26.49
C PRO A 254 -24.66 20.50 -25.38
N GLU A 255 -25.74 20.67 -24.62
CA GLU A 255 -25.78 21.61 -23.50
C GLU A 255 -24.86 21.15 -22.37
N PHE A 256 -24.00 22.05 -21.87
CA PHE A 256 -23.18 21.81 -20.69
C PHE A 256 -23.48 22.82 -19.57
N GLN A 257 -22.89 22.57 -18.39
CA GLN A 257 -23.04 23.45 -17.23
C GLN A 257 -22.20 24.71 -17.42
N GLY A 258 -22.84 25.88 -17.42
CA GLY A 258 -22.13 27.15 -17.54
C GLY A 258 -21.33 27.52 -16.29
N ASN A 259 -20.31 28.35 -16.46
CA ASN A 259 -19.51 28.88 -15.36
C ASN A 259 -19.20 30.37 -15.56
N ILE A 260 -19.09 31.10 -14.46
CA ILE A 260 -18.77 32.53 -14.47
C ILE A 260 -17.43 32.85 -15.15
N SER A 261 -16.47 31.92 -15.13
CA SER A 261 -15.18 32.05 -15.80
C SER A 261 -14.68 30.69 -16.28
N ALA A 262 -14.65 30.49 -17.59
CA ALA A 262 -14.19 29.28 -18.23
C ALA A 262 -13.43 29.58 -19.52
N ARG A 263 -12.62 28.61 -19.95
CA ARG A 263 -11.97 28.61 -21.25
C ARG A 263 -12.46 27.45 -22.11
N LEU A 264 -12.67 27.75 -23.38
CA LEU A 264 -12.76 26.75 -24.44
C LEU A 264 -11.34 26.45 -24.92
N GLU A 265 -10.98 25.18 -24.89
CA GLU A 265 -9.75 24.67 -25.45
C GLU A 265 -10.07 23.67 -26.55
N VAL A 266 -9.43 23.81 -27.72
CA VAL A 266 -9.74 23.02 -28.91
C VAL A 266 -8.50 22.87 -29.78
N TRP A 267 -8.34 21.69 -30.37
CA TRP A 267 -7.42 21.48 -31.48
C TRP A 267 -8.17 21.60 -32.79
N PHE A 268 -7.60 22.34 -33.74
CA PHE A 268 -8.20 22.48 -35.07
C PHE A 268 -7.17 22.43 -36.18
N TRP A 269 -7.60 21.96 -37.35
CA TRP A 269 -6.84 22.00 -38.60
C TRP A 269 -7.63 22.79 -39.64
N ARG A 270 -7.05 23.83 -40.23
CA ARG A 270 -7.76 24.75 -41.14
C ARG A 270 -6.97 24.97 -42.42
N GLU A 271 -7.55 24.52 -43.53
CA GLU A 271 -7.05 24.69 -44.89
C GLU A 271 -8.17 25.23 -45.77
N VAL A 272 -8.13 26.54 -46.01
CA VAL A 272 -9.10 27.27 -46.86
C VAL A 272 -8.35 28.09 -47.90
N GLU A 273 -9.08 28.81 -48.76
CA GLU A 273 -8.45 29.73 -49.68
C GLU A 273 -7.64 30.81 -48.91
N ASN A 274 -6.41 31.06 -49.33
CA ASN A 274 -5.59 32.15 -48.79
C ASN A 274 -4.78 32.79 -49.92
N LEU A 275 -5.48 33.54 -50.77
CA LEU A 275 -4.91 34.18 -51.96
C LEU A 275 -4.69 35.70 -51.79
N GLY A 276 -4.78 36.20 -50.55
CA GLY A 276 -4.61 37.62 -50.20
C GLY A 276 -5.90 38.45 -50.16
N TRP A 277 -7.06 37.79 -50.29
CA TRP A 277 -8.39 38.37 -50.06
C TRP A 277 -8.84 38.15 -48.61
N VAL A 278 -9.82 38.91 -48.15
CA VAL A 278 -10.37 38.83 -46.78
C VAL A 278 -11.88 38.66 -46.85
N GLY A 279 -12.46 38.06 -45.82
CA GLY A 279 -13.91 37.94 -45.65
C GLY A 279 -14.56 36.69 -46.24
N TYR A 280 -13.82 35.82 -46.93
CA TYR A 280 -14.30 34.55 -47.48
C TYR A 280 -13.85 33.37 -46.61
N ASP A 281 -14.45 32.19 -46.78
CA ASP A 281 -14.12 30.97 -46.01
C ASP A 281 -14.00 31.23 -44.50
N GLN A 282 -15.09 31.80 -43.97
CA GLN A 282 -15.18 32.24 -42.61
C GLN A 282 -15.28 31.02 -41.69
N THR A 283 -14.34 30.94 -40.75
CA THR A 283 -14.37 29.97 -39.64
C THR A 283 -14.59 30.76 -38.36
N ILE A 284 -15.71 30.50 -37.69
CA ILE A 284 -16.16 31.29 -36.54
C ILE A 284 -16.49 30.37 -35.38
N ILE A 285 -16.00 30.70 -34.20
CA ILE A 285 -16.38 30.04 -32.95
C ILE A 285 -17.29 30.97 -32.17
N TYR A 286 -18.47 30.46 -31.82
CA TYR A 286 -19.42 31.14 -30.95
C TYR A 286 -19.63 30.38 -29.65
N ASP A 287 -20.09 31.10 -28.63
CA ASP A 287 -20.74 30.52 -27.47
C ASP A 287 -22.15 31.08 -27.27
N SER A 288 -22.95 30.39 -26.46
CA SER A 288 -24.31 30.84 -26.14
C SER A 288 -24.73 30.37 -24.76
N GLN A 289 -25.58 31.16 -24.09
CA GLN A 289 -26.26 30.79 -22.84
C GLN A 289 -27.59 30.05 -23.08
N ASP A 290 -28.20 30.22 -24.25
CA ASP A 290 -29.59 29.85 -24.54
C ASP A 290 -29.79 29.12 -25.89
N ASN A 291 -28.69 28.84 -26.61
CA ASN A 291 -28.68 28.23 -27.95
C ASN A 291 -29.43 29.05 -29.02
N SER A 292 -29.59 30.36 -28.82
CA SER A 292 -30.28 31.26 -29.75
C SER A 292 -29.54 32.58 -29.95
N THR A 293 -28.98 33.14 -28.89
CA THR A 293 -28.15 34.34 -28.88
C THR A 293 -26.69 33.90 -28.84
N TRP A 294 -25.93 34.21 -29.89
CA TRP A 294 -24.56 33.74 -30.08
C TRP A 294 -23.54 34.87 -29.94
N ASN A 295 -22.56 34.71 -29.06
CA ASN A 295 -21.44 35.63 -28.93
C ASN A 295 -20.24 35.08 -29.68
N GLN A 296 -19.61 35.89 -30.53
CA GLN A 296 -18.43 35.48 -31.27
C GLN A 296 -17.20 35.51 -30.36
N LEU A 297 -16.52 34.37 -30.22
CA LEU A 297 -15.29 34.23 -29.44
C LEU A 297 -14.04 34.32 -30.31
N TRP A 298 -14.13 33.82 -31.55
CA TRP A 298 -13.01 33.75 -32.47
C TRP A 298 -13.49 33.77 -33.92
N TYR A 299 -12.67 34.35 -34.79
CA TYR A 299 -12.94 34.53 -36.21
C TYR A 299 -11.64 34.50 -36.98
N ASN A 300 -11.60 33.67 -38.03
CA ASN A 300 -10.62 33.75 -39.09
C ASN A 300 -11.32 33.64 -40.45
N ASP A 301 -10.70 34.21 -41.48
CA ASP A 301 -11.17 34.17 -42.86
C ASP A 301 -10.03 33.88 -43.85
N SER A 302 -10.27 33.99 -45.15
CA SER A 302 -9.29 33.76 -46.21
C SER A 302 -8.06 34.68 -46.15
N GLY A 303 -8.10 35.75 -45.35
CA GLY A 303 -6.95 36.61 -45.06
C GLY A 303 -5.99 35.99 -44.04
N ASP A 304 -6.48 35.12 -43.17
CA ASP A 304 -5.69 34.48 -42.13
C ASP A 304 -5.01 33.21 -42.60
N ALA A 305 -3.74 33.04 -42.17
CA ALA A 305 -2.88 31.94 -42.59
C ALA A 305 -3.60 30.58 -42.61
N SER A 306 -3.65 30.00 -43.81
CA SER A 306 -4.11 28.64 -44.09
C SER A 306 -2.91 27.70 -43.93
N GLU A 307 -2.98 26.75 -42.99
CA GLU A 307 -1.83 25.96 -42.56
C GLU A 307 -2.19 24.48 -42.46
N SER A 308 -1.38 23.62 -43.08
CA SER A 308 -1.52 22.16 -43.01
C SER A 308 -0.92 21.58 -41.72
N ARG A 309 -1.42 22.05 -40.57
CA ARG A 309 -1.06 21.53 -39.24
C ARG A 309 -2.20 21.71 -38.23
N TRP A 310 -2.25 20.82 -37.24
CA TRP A 310 -3.07 21.00 -36.04
C TRP A 310 -2.59 22.18 -35.20
N LYS A 311 -3.53 22.97 -34.70
CA LYS A 311 -3.29 24.16 -33.88
C LYS A 311 -4.14 24.08 -32.62
N PHE A 312 -3.50 24.37 -31.49
CA PHE A 312 -4.19 24.50 -30.22
C PHE A 312 -4.67 25.93 -30.00
N LEU A 313 -5.92 26.05 -29.57
CA LEU A 313 -6.58 27.32 -29.27
C LEU A 313 -7.16 27.29 -27.85
N SER A 314 -6.92 28.34 -27.07
CA SER A 314 -7.46 28.51 -25.71
C SER A 314 -8.05 29.90 -25.57
N ILE A 315 -9.37 30.00 -25.48
CA ILE A 315 -10.11 31.27 -25.51
C ILE A 315 -11.01 31.38 -24.28
N GLN A 316 -11.10 32.58 -23.72
CA GLN A 316 -12.03 32.90 -22.64
C GLN A 316 -13.47 32.89 -23.17
N MET A 317 -14.36 32.16 -22.50
CA MET A 317 -15.78 32.12 -22.84
C MET A 317 -16.55 33.25 -22.17
N THR A 318 -17.70 33.60 -22.74
CA THR A 318 -18.72 34.43 -22.12
C THR A 318 -19.19 33.77 -20.83
N ALA A 319 -19.34 34.57 -19.77
CA ALA A 319 -19.79 34.07 -18.47
C ALA A 319 -21.11 33.29 -18.61
N ASN A 320 -21.16 32.10 -18.00
CA ASN A 320 -22.29 31.18 -18.00
C ASN A 320 -22.72 30.66 -19.37
N ALA A 321 -21.87 30.71 -20.40
CA ALA A 321 -22.14 30.01 -21.66
C ALA A 321 -22.32 28.50 -21.43
N ARG A 322 -23.20 27.89 -22.22
CA ARG A 322 -23.69 26.50 -22.08
C ARG A 322 -23.64 25.71 -23.40
N TYR A 323 -23.30 26.38 -24.49
CA TYR A 323 -23.19 25.83 -25.84
C TYR A 323 -21.97 26.42 -26.55
N ILE A 324 -21.36 25.63 -27.41
CA ILE A 324 -20.32 26.04 -28.36
C ILE A 324 -20.85 25.80 -29.76
N ARG A 325 -20.55 26.70 -30.70
CA ARG A 325 -20.82 26.50 -32.12
C ARG A 325 -19.59 26.80 -32.95
N PHE A 326 -19.17 25.82 -33.75
CA PHE A 326 -18.24 26.00 -34.85
C PHE A 326 -19.06 26.27 -36.11
N TYR A 327 -18.87 27.44 -36.72
CA TYR A 327 -19.58 27.85 -37.93
C TYR A 327 -18.61 28.04 -39.07
N PHE A 328 -18.92 27.45 -40.22
CA PHE A 328 -18.19 27.59 -41.47
C PHE A 328 -19.10 28.23 -42.51
N ASP A 329 -18.61 29.24 -43.24
CA ASP A 329 -19.33 29.88 -44.35
C ASP A 329 -18.35 30.24 -45.49
N THR A 330 -18.56 29.66 -46.66
CA THR A 330 -17.71 29.94 -47.85
C THR A 330 -17.93 31.36 -48.38
N ILE A 331 -19.08 31.98 -48.09
CA ILE A 331 -19.54 33.27 -48.62
C ILE A 331 -19.82 33.25 -50.13
N ASP A 332 -19.01 32.59 -50.94
CA ASP A 332 -19.24 32.40 -52.37
C ASP A 332 -18.91 30.97 -52.87
N GLU A 333 -19.07 30.74 -54.17
CA GLU A 333 -18.82 29.46 -54.84
C GLU A 333 -17.38 29.26 -55.35
N TYR A 334 -16.47 30.20 -55.17
CA TYR A 334 -15.14 30.17 -55.79
C TYR A 334 -14.08 29.64 -54.84
N TYR A 335 -13.07 28.96 -55.40
CA TYR A 335 -11.89 28.49 -54.67
C TYR A 335 -12.17 27.62 -53.42
N ASN A 336 -13.23 26.82 -53.43
CA ASN A 336 -13.61 25.94 -52.33
C ASN A 336 -12.91 24.55 -52.36
N ASP A 337 -11.96 24.33 -53.28
CA ASP A 337 -11.19 23.07 -53.45
C ASP A 337 -10.04 22.94 -52.45
N TYR A 338 -10.33 23.16 -51.16
CA TYR A 338 -9.40 22.97 -50.04
C TYR A 338 -10.04 22.08 -48.98
N TRP A 339 -9.21 21.52 -48.09
CA TRP A 339 -9.65 20.57 -47.07
C TRP A 339 -10.69 21.12 -46.09
N GLY A 340 -10.84 22.42 -45.89
CA GLY A 340 -11.83 23.00 -44.97
C GLY A 340 -11.34 23.03 -43.52
N TRP A 341 -12.23 22.65 -42.59
CA TRP A 341 -11.98 22.82 -41.16
C TRP A 341 -12.27 21.55 -40.35
N PHE A 342 -11.27 21.07 -39.64
CA PHE A 342 -11.37 19.95 -38.70
C PHE A 342 -11.27 20.45 -37.26
N ILE A 343 -12.04 19.83 -36.38
CA ILE A 343 -12.16 20.11 -34.95
C ILE A 343 -11.94 18.82 -34.19
N ASP A 344 -11.07 18.86 -33.19
CA ASP A 344 -10.74 17.72 -32.34
C ASP A 344 -10.39 18.16 -30.91
N ASP A 345 -10.43 17.23 -29.95
CA ASP A 345 -10.04 17.43 -28.55
C ASP A 345 -10.70 18.69 -27.92
N VAL A 346 -12.03 18.78 -28.01
CA VAL A 346 -12.80 19.93 -27.51
C VAL A 346 -13.01 19.79 -26.02
N ARG A 347 -12.64 20.81 -25.25
CA ARG A 347 -12.94 20.84 -23.80
C ARG A 347 -13.25 22.23 -23.27
N VAL A 348 -14.08 22.25 -22.22
CA VAL A 348 -14.35 23.44 -21.41
C VAL A 348 -13.87 23.19 -20.00
N ARG A 349 -13.05 24.11 -19.48
CA ARG A 349 -12.55 24.06 -18.11
C ARG A 349 -12.71 25.40 -17.40
N LYS A 350 -12.75 25.36 -16.08
CA LYS A 350 -12.73 26.58 -15.26
C LYS A 350 -11.42 27.35 -15.46
N TYR A 351 -11.47 28.66 -15.26
CA TYR A 351 -10.32 29.54 -15.42
C TYR A 351 -10.24 30.61 -14.33
N VAL A 352 -9.06 30.74 -13.72
CA VAL A 352 -8.65 31.86 -12.88
C VAL A 352 -7.28 32.39 -13.30
N SER A 353 -6.97 33.63 -12.92
CA SER A 353 -5.69 34.27 -13.24
C SER A 353 -5.12 34.97 -12.00
N PRO A 354 -3.87 34.66 -11.58
CA PRO A 354 -3.01 33.59 -12.10
C PRO A 354 -3.58 32.18 -11.88
N GLU A 355 -3.23 31.24 -12.75
CA GLU A 355 -3.60 29.82 -12.61
C GLU A 355 -2.90 29.18 -11.39
N PRO A 356 -3.45 28.11 -10.80
CA PRO A 356 -2.79 27.37 -9.74
C PRO A 356 -1.41 26.82 -10.17
N THR A 357 -0.46 26.78 -9.24
CA THR A 357 0.87 26.19 -9.46
C THR A 357 0.90 24.76 -8.95
N VAL A 358 1.51 23.86 -9.71
CA VAL A 358 1.65 22.43 -9.37
C VAL A 358 3.11 22.14 -9.02
N ASN A 359 3.33 21.65 -7.80
CA ASN A 359 4.64 21.27 -7.28
C ASN A 359 4.62 19.78 -6.94
N MET A 360 5.45 18.98 -7.62
CA MET A 360 5.56 17.54 -7.37
C MET A 360 6.62 17.26 -6.30
N GLY A 361 6.26 16.42 -5.34
CA GLY A 361 7.15 15.89 -4.32
C GLY A 361 7.98 14.71 -4.82
N ALA A 362 8.77 14.13 -3.91
CA ALA A 362 9.50 12.91 -4.19
C ALA A 362 8.56 11.70 -4.37
N GLU A 363 9.04 10.69 -5.08
CA GLU A 363 8.40 9.38 -5.10
C GLU A 363 8.45 8.73 -3.71
N GLU A 364 7.31 8.20 -3.30
CA GLU A 364 7.12 7.38 -2.11
C GLU A 364 6.85 5.95 -2.58
N SER A 365 7.50 4.97 -1.94
CA SER A 365 7.16 3.56 -2.08
C SER A 365 6.20 3.15 -0.96
N GLN A 366 5.33 2.19 -1.26
CA GLN A 366 4.46 1.53 -0.29
C GLN A 366 5.26 0.63 0.66
N GLN A 367 6.29 1.14 1.35
CA GLN A 367 6.99 0.36 2.36
C GLN A 367 6.16 0.29 3.67
N SER A 368 5.08 -0.49 3.52
CA SER A 368 4.34 -1.40 4.39
C SER A 368 3.94 -0.92 5.79
N TRP A 369 2.72 -0.42 5.91
CA TRP A 369 1.78 -0.98 6.89
C TRP A 369 1.05 -2.14 6.17
N ILE A 370 1.06 -3.32 6.82
CA ILE A 370 0.58 -4.62 6.31
C ILE A 370 1.62 -5.35 5.44
N ASP A 371 2.62 -5.91 6.10
CA ASP A 371 3.45 -7.01 5.58
C ASP A 371 2.61 -8.31 5.57
N TYR A 372 1.57 -8.30 4.73
CA TYR A 372 1.08 -9.53 4.13
C TYR A 372 2.19 -9.99 3.19
N PHE A 373 2.65 -11.24 3.29
CA PHE A 373 3.66 -11.80 2.40
C PHE A 373 3.29 -11.59 0.92
N GLY A 374 3.68 -10.45 0.32
CA GLY A 374 3.24 -10.10 -1.03
C GLY A 374 3.36 -8.66 -1.51
N GLY A 375 4.24 -7.83 -0.94
CA GLY A 375 4.41 -6.45 -1.45
C GLY A 375 5.73 -5.78 -1.11
N THR A 376 6.84 -6.34 -1.60
CA THR A 376 8.26 -5.88 -1.54
C THR A 376 9.19 -6.43 -0.44
N ALA A 377 8.73 -7.22 0.54
CA ALA A 377 9.65 -8.07 1.28
C ALA A 377 10.12 -9.22 0.37
N SER A 378 11.17 -8.97 -0.41
CA SER A 378 11.93 -10.06 -1.01
C SER A 378 12.41 -10.94 0.15
N ILE A 379 12.21 -12.24 0.06
CA ILE A 379 12.74 -13.14 1.07
C ILE A 379 14.21 -13.36 0.74
N GLU A 380 15.10 -13.04 1.67
CA GLU A 380 16.53 -13.28 1.46
C GLU A 380 16.83 -14.77 1.49
N SER A 381 16.23 -15.49 2.45
CA SER A 381 16.45 -16.92 2.61
C SER A 381 15.21 -17.65 3.12
N LEU A 382 14.91 -18.79 2.50
CA LEU A 382 14.01 -19.82 3.00
C LEU A 382 14.81 -21.09 3.24
N ILE A 383 14.76 -21.65 4.45
CA ILE A 383 15.41 -22.91 4.78
C ILE A 383 14.36 -23.85 5.36
N ASN A 384 14.08 -24.97 4.69
CA ASN A 384 13.10 -25.98 5.10
C ASN A 384 11.70 -25.40 5.39
N VAL A 385 11.34 -24.32 4.72
CA VAL A 385 10.02 -23.68 4.74
C VAL A 385 9.56 -23.38 3.33
N SER A 386 8.25 -23.30 3.13
CA SER A 386 7.61 -22.89 1.89
C SER A 386 6.66 -21.72 2.16
N VAL A 387 6.40 -20.92 1.11
CA VAL A 387 5.43 -19.83 1.14
C VAL A 387 4.31 -20.16 0.18
N SER A 388 3.08 -20.22 0.70
CA SER A 388 1.87 -20.54 -0.07
C SER A 388 0.70 -19.73 0.46
N ASP A 389 -0.06 -19.08 -0.41
CA ASP A 389 -1.23 -18.25 -0.04
C ASP A 389 -0.94 -17.12 0.95
N GLY A 390 0.33 -16.69 1.03
CA GLY A 390 0.80 -15.70 1.99
C GLY A 390 1.17 -16.27 3.36
N ASP A 391 1.08 -17.59 3.58
CA ASP A 391 1.52 -18.24 4.81
C ASP A 391 2.93 -18.83 4.64
N VAL A 392 3.77 -18.70 5.66
CA VAL A 392 5.03 -19.47 5.78
C VAL A 392 4.78 -20.73 6.60
N LYS A 393 5.11 -21.88 6.00
CA LYS A 393 4.93 -23.22 6.57
C LYS A 393 6.24 -23.99 6.51
N ILE A 394 6.36 -25.00 7.35
CA ILE A 394 7.46 -25.98 7.24
C ILE A 394 7.35 -26.71 5.90
N GLY A 395 8.49 -26.85 5.22
CA GLY A 395 8.60 -27.51 3.94
C GLY A 395 8.44 -29.03 4.04
N GLU A 396 8.05 -29.63 2.93
CA GLU A 396 7.94 -31.08 2.76
C GLU A 396 9.19 -31.64 2.07
N TYR A 397 9.51 -32.90 2.37
CA TYR A 397 10.49 -33.70 1.64
C TYR A 397 10.00 -35.13 1.48
N GLU A 398 10.46 -35.78 0.43
CA GLU A 398 10.17 -37.18 0.17
C GLU A 398 11.21 -38.08 0.84
N GLU A 399 10.75 -39.12 1.53
CA GLU A 399 11.61 -40.14 2.13
C GLU A 399 11.27 -41.52 1.56
N ASN A 400 12.27 -42.24 1.07
CA ASN A 400 12.12 -43.62 0.61
C ASN A 400 12.30 -44.59 1.78
N GLN A 401 11.35 -45.51 1.92
CA GLN A 401 11.29 -46.53 2.96
C GLN A 401 11.10 -47.92 2.35
N ILE A 402 11.57 -48.96 3.04
CA ILE A 402 11.20 -50.34 2.72
C ILE A 402 9.90 -50.65 3.46
N ALA A 403 8.81 -50.81 2.70
CA ALA A 403 7.49 -51.12 3.26
C ALA A 403 7.38 -52.61 3.62
N PHE A 404 7.99 -53.48 2.81
CA PHE A 404 8.03 -54.91 3.04
C PHE A 404 9.25 -55.49 2.32
N SER A 405 9.90 -56.49 2.92
CA SER A 405 10.96 -57.21 2.21
C SER A 405 11.13 -58.61 2.77
N ASP A 406 11.42 -59.54 1.88
CA ASP A 406 11.80 -60.89 2.25
C ASP A 406 12.87 -61.42 1.29
N SER A 407 13.98 -61.87 1.87
CA SER A 407 15.04 -62.58 1.15
C SER A 407 14.84 -64.09 1.18
N PHE A 408 13.85 -64.59 1.94
CA PHE A 408 13.52 -66.01 2.07
C PHE A 408 14.63 -66.87 2.71
N GLU A 409 15.59 -66.27 3.41
CA GLU A 409 16.74 -66.97 3.99
C GLU A 409 16.50 -67.55 5.39
N THR A 410 15.37 -67.25 6.03
CA THR A 410 15.11 -67.62 7.44
C THR A 410 13.87 -68.47 7.62
N ASP A 411 12.70 -67.93 7.31
CA ASP A 411 11.39 -68.54 7.50
C ASP A 411 10.34 -67.85 6.60
N LEU A 412 9.09 -68.30 6.67
CA LEU A 412 7.95 -67.73 5.93
C LEU A 412 6.97 -66.99 6.86
N THR A 413 7.43 -66.48 8.01
CA THR A 413 6.54 -65.88 9.02
C THR A 413 5.84 -64.61 8.54
N LYS A 414 6.38 -63.93 7.52
CA LYS A 414 5.79 -62.74 6.89
C LYS A 414 4.74 -63.07 5.82
N TRP A 415 4.46 -64.35 5.62
CA TRP A 415 3.60 -64.87 4.56
C TRP A 415 2.47 -65.75 5.11
N ASP A 416 2.03 -65.49 6.35
CA ASP A 416 1.06 -66.32 7.09
C ASP A 416 -0.19 -65.53 7.49
N ASP A 417 -0.97 -65.13 6.49
CA ASP A 417 -2.26 -64.44 6.65
C ASP A 417 -3.42 -65.42 7.02
N ASN A 418 -3.20 -66.32 7.98
CA ASN A 418 -4.16 -67.34 8.44
C ASN A 418 -4.62 -68.35 7.35
N TYR A 419 -3.97 -68.38 6.19
CA TYR A 419 -4.13 -69.42 5.18
C TYR A 419 -2.89 -70.31 5.21
N ALA A 420 -3.07 -71.63 5.35
CA ALA A 420 -1.96 -72.56 5.25
C ALA A 420 -1.38 -72.51 3.82
N THR A 421 -0.25 -71.83 3.64
CA THR A 421 0.52 -71.94 2.41
C THR A 421 1.18 -73.30 2.34
N LEU A 422 1.21 -73.89 1.14
CA LEU A 422 1.97 -75.11 0.88
C LEU A 422 3.35 -74.80 0.31
N TRP A 423 3.62 -73.55 -0.07
CA TRP A 423 4.93 -73.11 -0.53
C TRP A 423 5.97 -73.30 0.59
N TYR A 424 7.21 -73.61 0.22
CA TYR A 424 8.26 -73.94 1.18
C TYR A 424 9.62 -73.38 0.75
N LEU A 425 10.50 -73.14 1.72
CA LEU A 425 11.87 -72.74 1.45
C LEU A 425 12.67 -73.91 0.87
N SER A 426 13.41 -73.66 -0.22
CA SER A 426 14.19 -74.67 -0.93
C SER A 426 15.58 -74.16 -1.28
N THR A 427 16.55 -75.06 -1.22
CA THR A 427 17.93 -74.84 -1.67
C THR A 427 18.16 -75.30 -3.12
N ASP A 428 17.11 -75.68 -3.84
CA ASP A 428 17.21 -76.23 -5.20
C ASP A 428 17.64 -75.17 -6.22
N GLN A 429 17.10 -73.96 -6.08
CA GLN A 429 17.39 -72.77 -6.87
C GLN A 429 17.30 -71.56 -5.95
N GLN A 430 18.17 -70.57 -6.18
CA GLN A 430 18.17 -69.28 -5.50
C GLN A 430 18.80 -68.23 -6.42
N TYR A 431 18.34 -66.99 -6.31
CA TYR A 431 18.92 -65.86 -7.00
C TYR A 431 20.08 -65.27 -6.21
N ASP A 432 19.87 -65.09 -4.91
CA ASP A 432 20.87 -64.62 -3.95
C ASP A 432 20.84 -65.49 -2.68
N GLY A 433 21.89 -65.43 -1.87
CA GLY A 433 21.95 -66.20 -0.62
C GLY A 433 21.97 -67.71 -0.80
N SER A 434 21.22 -68.43 0.04
CA SER A 434 21.31 -69.89 0.19
C SER A 434 20.02 -70.66 -0.12
N GLN A 435 18.87 -69.98 -0.19
CA GLN A 435 17.58 -70.60 -0.47
C GLN A 435 16.57 -69.57 -1.00
N SER A 436 15.52 -70.04 -1.68
CA SER A 436 14.40 -69.22 -2.12
C SER A 436 13.07 -69.90 -1.79
N VAL A 437 11.95 -69.19 -1.91
CA VAL A 437 10.63 -69.82 -1.71
C VAL A 437 10.17 -70.51 -2.99
N LYS A 438 9.68 -71.74 -2.87
CA LYS A 438 9.32 -72.62 -3.99
C LYS A 438 7.88 -73.11 -3.91
N ALA A 439 7.25 -73.27 -5.07
CA ALA A 439 6.08 -74.11 -5.27
C ALA A 439 6.33 -75.20 -6.32
N ASP A 440 5.68 -76.35 -6.12
CA ASP A 440 5.64 -77.49 -7.04
C ASP A 440 4.22 -78.07 -7.06
N ARG A 441 3.95 -79.07 -7.90
CA ARG A 441 2.61 -79.71 -8.02
C ARG A 441 1.94 -80.16 -6.72
N ILE A 442 2.72 -80.58 -5.72
CA ILE A 442 2.18 -81.06 -4.43
C ILE A 442 1.94 -79.87 -3.49
N ASN A 443 2.68 -78.78 -3.73
CA ASN A 443 2.85 -77.64 -2.87
C ASN A 443 2.58 -76.32 -3.62
N ASP A 444 1.47 -76.27 -4.36
CA ASP A 444 1.02 -75.10 -5.12
C ASP A 444 -0.13 -74.37 -4.39
N GLY A 445 -0.76 -73.39 -5.04
CA GLY A 445 -1.74 -72.49 -4.43
C GLY A 445 -1.14 -71.14 -4.07
N ALA A 446 -1.67 -70.51 -3.01
CA ALA A 446 -1.35 -69.12 -2.66
C ALA A 446 -0.19 -69.02 -1.64
N LEU A 447 0.72 -68.09 -1.90
CA LEU A 447 1.64 -67.52 -0.92
C LEU A 447 1.26 -66.05 -0.75
N VAL A 448 0.83 -65.66 0.46
CA VAL A 448 0.18 -64.37 0.72
C VAL A 448 0.92 -63.65 1.84
N SER A 449 1.34 -62.41 1.62
CA SER A 449 2.03 -61.61 2.64
C SER A 449 1.11 -61.21 3.79
N ASP A 450 1.72 -60.86 4.93
CA ASP A 450 1.08 -60.07 5.99
C ASP A 450 0.58 -58.71 5.45
N ASP A 451 -0.19 -57.99 6.29
CA ASP A 451 -0.62 -56.62 6.02
C ASP A 451 0.58 -55.68 5.86
N ILE A 452 0.61 -54.96 4.74
CA ILE A 452 1.59 -53.95 4.40
C ILE A 452 0.89 -52.59 4.39
N ASP A 453 1.44 -51.62 5.13
CA ASP A 453 0.88 -50.28 5.19
C ASP A 453 1.43 -49.39 4.08
N LEU A 454 0.57 -49.07 3.10
CA LEU A 454 0.82 -48.11 2.03
C LEU A 454 -0.04 -46.83 2.17
N SER A 455 -0.74 -46.65 3.29
CA SER A 455 -1.75 -45.58 3.47
C SER A 455 -1.18 -44.15 3.50
N ASP A 456 0.12 -44.02 3.72
CA ASP A 456 0.89 -42.77 3.75
C ASP A 456 1.82 -42.61 2.53
N ALA A 457 1.78 -43.56 1.60
CA ALA A 457 2.68 -43.58 0.44
C ALA A 457 2.25 -42.55 -0.62
N THR A 458 3.21 -41.80 -1.15
CA THR A 458 3.06 -40.99 -2.36
C THR A 458 3.49 -41.74 -3.62
N SER A 459 4.39 -42.71 -3.47
CA SER A 459 4.75 -43.68 -4.51
C SER A 459 5.09 -45.04 -3.88
N ALA A 460 4.94 -46.14 -4.62
CA ALA A 460 5.38 -47.46 -4.17
C ALA A 460 5.80 -48.34 -5.35
N TYR A 461 6.79 -49.19 -5.14
CA TYR A 461 7.42 -50.03 -6.16
C TYR A 461 7.72 -51.42 -5.61
N LEU A 462 7.22 -52.45 -6.30
CA LEU A 462 7.52 -53.84 -6.02
C LEU A 462 8.65 -54.33 -6.93
N ASP A 463 9.66 -54.93 -6.33
CA ASP A 463 10.83 -55.50 -6.99
C ASP A 463 11.09 -56.92 -6.44
N PHE A 464 11.24 -57.91 -7.31
CA PHE A 464 11.64 -59.26 -6.90
C PHE A 464 12.22 -60.07 -8.06
N TRP A 465 12.91 -61.15 -7.73
CA TRP A 465 13.38 -62.14 -8.70
C TRP A 465 12.51 -63.39 -8.64
N PHE A 466 12.25 -63.98 -9.79
CA PHE A 466 11.53 -65.24 -9.88
C PHE A 466 12.11 -66.15 -10.95
N ARG A 467 11.92 -67.45 -10.78
CA ARG A 467 12.33 -68.47 -11.76
C ARG A 467 11.16 -69.40 -12.02
N LYS A 468 11.06 -69.89 -13.25
CA LYS A 468 10.05 -70.86 -13.68
C LYS A 468 10.71 -71.99 -14.47
N ASP A 469 10.13 -73.18 -14.37
CA ASP A 469 10.60 -74.42 -14.98
C ASP A 469 9.38 -75.18 -15.55
N ASP A 470 9.38 -75.34 -16.88
CA ASP A 470 8.39 -76.06 -17.68
C ASP A 470 6.90 -75.68 -17.47
N ILE A 471 6.60 -74.46 -16.99
CA ILE A 471 5.22 -74.04 -16.64
C ILE A 471 4.35 -73.68 -17.86
N GLU A 472 3.05 -73.84 -17.72
CA GLU A 472 2.06 -73.58 -18.75
C GLU A 472 1.43 -72.18 -18.59
N SER A 473 0.68 -71.75 -19.61
CA SER A 473 0.06 -70.42 -19.56
C SER A 473 -0.95 -70.33 -18.41
N THR A 474 -0.91 -69.24 -17.65
CA THR A 474 -1.75 -68.96 -16.47
C THR A 474 -1.37 -69.68 -15.17
N ASP A 475 -0.30 -70.47 -15.16
CA ASP A 475 0.08 -71.21 -13.96
C ASP A 475 0.62 -70.33 -12.86
N PHE A 476 1.35 -69.26 -13.20
CA PHE A 476 2.01 -68.41 -12.21
C PHE A 476 1.54 -66.96 -12.28
N ARG A 477 0.87 -66.50 -11.23
CA ARG A 477 0.18 -65.20 -11.21
C ARG A 477 0.56 -64.38 -9.99
N LEU A 478 0.66 -63.07 -10.21
CA LEU A 478 0.80 -62.05 -9.16
C LEU A 478 -0.53 -61.36 -8.92
N TYR A 479 -0.97 -61.29 -7.67
CA TYR A 479 -2.17 -60.60 -7.23
C TYR A 479 -1.87 -59.56 -6.15
N PHE A 480 -2.61 -58.46 -6.15
CA PHE A 480 -2.63 -57.48 -5.07
C PHE A 480 -4.00 -57.39 -4.41
N TYR A 481 -4.02 -57.36 -3.08
CA TYR A 481 -5.21 -57.12 -2.28
C TYR A 481 -5.48 -55.62 -2.13
N ASN A 482 -6.70 -55.19 -2.47
CA ASN A 482 -7.12 -53.78 -2.36
C ASN A 482 -7.92 -53.46 -1.08
N GLY A 483 -7.82 -54.31 -0.05
CA GLY A 483 -8.61 -54.17 1.18
C GLY A 483 -10.00 -54.81 1.11
N SER A 484 -10.40 -55.34 -0.05
CA SER A 484 -11.67 -56.06 -0.24
C SER A 484 -11.54 -57.34 -1.06
N SER A 485 -10.74 -57.32 -2.13
CA SER A 485 -10.54 -58.46 -3.03
C SER A 485 -9.12 -58.50 -3.60
N TYR A 486 -8.68 -59.70 -3.99
CA TYR A 486 -7.44 -59.88 -4.75
C TYR A 486 -7.66 -59.58 -6.23
N ASN A 487 -6.84 -58.70 -6.78
CA ASN A 487 -6.89 -58.30 -8.19
C ASN A 487 -5.65 -58.85 -8.89
N LEU A 488 -5.84 -59.43 -10.08
CA LEU A 488 -4.74 -59.94 -10.89
C LEU A 488 -3.90 -58.78 -11.43
N ILE A 489 -2.59 -58.84 -11.19
CA ILE A 489 -1.62 -57.82 -11.62
C ILE A 489 -0.82 -58.30 -12.82
N SER A 490 -0.39 -59.56 -12.80
CA SER A 490 0.45 -60.09 -13.86
C SER A 490 0.37 -61.60 -13.98
N TYR A 491 0.48 -62.07 -15.21
CA TYR A 491 0.77 -63.47 -15.55
C TYR A 491 2.28 -63.61 -15.67
N LEU A 492 2.93 -64.08 -14.60
CA LEU A 492 4.39 -64.20 -14.52
C LEU A 492 4.93 -65.27 -15.48
N ASP A 493 4.09 -66.23 -15.88
CA ASP A 493 4.40 -67.22 -16.91
C ASP A 493 4.74 -66.63 -18.29
N THR A 494 4.22 -65.44 -18.59
CA THR A 494 4.42 -64.76 -19.88
C THR A 494 5.78 -64.08 -20.01
N PHE A 495 6.54 -63.98 -18.93
CA PHE A 495 7.83 -63.28 -18.90
C PHE A 495 8.97 -64.22 -19.29
N GLY A 496 9.81 -63.80 -20.23
CA GLY A 496 11.05 -64.50 -20.55
C GLY A 496 10.90 -65.98 -20.92
N ARG A 497 12.02 -66.69 -20.94
CA ARG A 497 12.06 -68.15 -21.12
C ARG A 497 12.21 -68.82 -19.75
N ASP A 498 11.92 -70.11 -19.72
CA ASP A 498 12.09 -70.91 -18.53
C ASP A 498 13.59 -71.14 -18.27
N ASP A 499 13.88 -71.63 -17.07
CA ASP A 499 15.22 -71.97 -16.61
C ASP A 499 16.21 -70.84 -16.34
N ILE A 500 15.71 -69.61 -16.24
CA ILE A 500 16.49 -68.43 -15.85
C ILE A 500 15.77 -67.63 -14.78
N TRP A 501 16.55 -66.94 -13.95
CA TRP A 501 16.02 -65.93 -13.04
C TRP A 501 15.61 -64.69 -13.82
N LEU A 502 14.35 -64.32 -13.64
CA LEU A 502 13.68 -63.18 -14.26
C LEU A 502 13.43 -62.12 -13.20
N HIS A 503 13.54 -60.87 -13.60
CA HIS A 503 13.34 -59.72 -12.71
C HIS A 503 11.97 -59.10 -12.96
N TYR A 504 11.17 -58.97 -11.90
CA TYR A 504 9.93 -58.22 -11.92
C TYR A 504 10.13 -56.92 -11.15
N ASN A 505 9.86 -55.79 -11.82
CA ASN A 505 9.81 -54.48 -11.19
C ASN A 505 8.64 -53.69 -11.77
N SER A 506 7.74 -53.23 -10.90
CA SER A 506 6.58 -52.42 -11.31
C SER A 506 6.17 -51.41 -10.23
N PRO A 507 5.75 -50.19 -10.61
CA PRO A 507 5.05 -49.30 -9.69
C PRO A 507 3.72 -49.92 -9.24
N ILE A 508 3.30 -49.57 -8.04
CA ILE A 508 1.97 -49.89 -7.51
C ILE A 508 1.02 -48.73 -7.80
N ASN A 509 -0.18 -49.06 -8.28
CA ASN A 509 -1.22 -48.07 -8.52
C ASN A 509 -1.88 -47.62 -7.20
N LEU A 510 -1.35 -46.55 -6.61
CA LEU A 510 -1.86 -46.00 -5.34
C LEU A 510 -3.28 -45.42 -5.42
N THR A 511 -3.88 -45.24 -6.60
CA THR A 511 -5.33 -44.91 -6.68
C THR A 511 -6.23 -46.04 -6.19
N ILE A 512 -5.71 -47.27 -6.15
CA ILE A 512 -6.42 -48.48 -5.71
C ILE A 512 -5.83 -49.01 -4.39
N TYR A 513 -4.50 -48.94 -4.25
CA TYR A 513 -3.76 -49.64 -3.19
C TYR A 513 -3.17 -48.73 -2.09
N ASN A 514 -3.57 -47.45 -2.01
CA ASN A 514 -3.19 -46.56 -0.92
C ASN A 514 -4.04 -46.87 0.34
N ILE A 515 -3.72 -47.99 1.00
CA ILE A 515 -4.44 -48.55 2.14
C ILE A 515 -3.46 -49.15 3.16
N SER A 516 -3.90 -49.32 4.40
CA SER A 516 -3.02 -49.80 5.49
C SER A 516 -2.88 -51.32 5.57
N ASN A 517 -3.68 -52.07 4.81
CA ASN A 517 -3.73 -53.54 4.80
C ASN A 517 -3.53 -54.11 3.39
N PHE A 518 -2.63 -53.51 2.61
CA PHE A 518 -2.24 -54.02 1.30
C PHE A 518 -1.54 -55.38 1.46
N ARG A 519 -1.75 -56.30 0.52
CA ARG A 519 -1.07 -57.61 0.52
C ARG A 519 -0.63 -58.01 -0.88
N ILE A 520 0.51 -58.69 -0.94
CA ILE A 520 1.05 -59.32 -2.14
C ILE A 520 0.70 -60.80 -2.09
N ALA A 521 0.17 -61.35 -3.19
CA ALA A 521 -0.08 -62.78 -3.29
C ALA A 521 0.50 -63.35 -4.58
N PHE A 522 1.33 -64.38 -4.44
CA PHE A 522 1.74 -65.26 -5.52
C PHE A 522 0.81 -66.45 -5.56
N TYR A 523 0.34 -66.81 -6.75
CA TYR A 523 -0.54 -67.96 -6.92
C TYR A 523 -0.02 -68.87 -8.02
N ALA A 524 0.25 -70.12 -7.67
CA ALA A 524 0.73 -71.16 -8.57
C ALA A 524 -0.34 -72.26 -8.72
N VAL A 525 -0.48 -72.81 -9.94
CA VAL A 525 -1.20 -74.07 -10.20
C VAL A 525 -0.29 -74.88 -11.10
N LEU A 526 0.25 -76.01 -10.62
CA LEU A 526 1.39 -76.64 -11.28
C LEU A 526 1.14 -78.10 -11.67
N GLY A 527 1.49 -78.42 -12.90
CA GLY A 527 1.54 -79.75 -13.50
C GLY A 527 2.78 -80.57 -13.11
N TRP A 528 2.92 -81.74 -13.71
CA TRP A 528 4.03 -82.64 -13.40
C TRP A 528 5.34 -82.14 -14.01
N GLY A 529 6.35 -81.89 -13.16
CA GLY A 529 7.65 -81.39 -13.58
C GLY A 529 7.78 -79.87 -13.45
N GLU A 530 6.67 -79.18 -13.19
CA GLU A 530 6.62 -77.74 -13.10
C GLU A 530 7.02 -77.20 -11.73
N ASN A 531 7.80 -76.13 -11.74
CA ASN A 531 8.27 -75.48 -10.51
C ASN A 531 8.37 -73.97 -10.70
N VAL A 532 8.08 -73.23 -9.63
CA VAL A 532 8.35 -71.78 -9.57
C VAL A 532 9.09 -71.43 -8.29
N TRP A 533 9.94 -70.41 -8.37
CA TRP A 533 10.68 -69.86 -7.25
C TRP A 533 10.56 -68.33 -7.21
N VAL A 534 10.53 -67.75 -6.02
CA VAL A 534 10.58 -66.31 -5.78
C VAL A 534 11.70 -66.02 -4.78
N ASP A 535 12.45 -64.96 -5.02
CA ASP A 535 13.60 -64.57 -4.21
C ASP A 535 13.79 -63.04 -4.22
N GLN A 536 14.49 -62.52 -3.21
CA GLN A 536 14.88 -61.11 -3.08
C GLN A 536 13.72 -60.13 -3.32
N LEU A 537 12.61 -60.33 -2.60
CA LEU A 537 11.46 -59.46 -2.72
C LEU A 537 11.65 -58.20 -1.85
N VAL A 538 11.54 -57.05 -2.48
CA VAL A 538 11.55 -55.74 -1.80
C VAL A 538 10.41 -54.89 -2.35
N LEU A 539 9.57 -54.44 -1.45
CA LEU A 539 8.59 -53.39 -1.68
C LEU A 539 9.08 -52.10 -1.05
N THR A 540 9.32 -51.08 -1.87
CA THR A 540 9.68 -49.74 -1.41
C THR A 540 8.48 -48.80 -1.53
N LYS A 541 8.39 -47.83 -0.62
CA LYS A 541 7.44 -46.72 -0.69
C LYS A 541 8.15 -45.40 -0.47
N THR A 542 7.65 -44.35 -1.13
CA THR A 542 8.01 -42.96 -0.84
C THR A 542 6.90 -42.36 0.01
N VAL A 543 7.26 -41.64 1.06
CA VAL A 543 6.29 -40.91 1.91
C VAL A 543 6.65 -39.42 1.94
N SER A 544 5.64 -38.55 2.05
CA SER A 544 5.87 -37.12 2.31
C SER A 544 6.05 -36.88 3.81
N LYS A 545 7.19 -36.31 4.19
CA LYS A 545 7.48 -35.87 5.56
C LYS A 545 7.70 -34.37 5.61
N TYR A 546 7.46 -33.79 6.79
CA TYR A 546 7.82 -32.41 7.09
C TYR A 546 9.18 -32.36 7.77
N TYR A 547 9.96 -31.31 7.50
CA TYR A 547 11.15 -31.03 8.30
C TYR A 547 10.77 -30.78 9.76
N SER A 548 11.65 -31.09 10.71
CA SER A 548 11.39 -30.81 12.13
C SER A 548 11.45 -29.32 12.47
N SER A 549 12.16 -28.54 11.65
CA SER A 549 12.29 -27.09 11.79
C SER A 549 12.65 -26.44 10.45
N GLY A 550 12.39 -25.14 10.37
CA GLY A 550 12.77 -24.31 9.23
C GLY A 550 12.75 -22.83 9.60
N ASN A 551 13.31 -21.99 8.74
CA ASN A 551 13.40 -20.56 8.99
C ASN A 551 13.23 -19.70 7.74
N VAL A 552 12.79 -18.47 7.98
CA VAL A 552 12.65 -17.42 6.97
C VAL A 552 13.36 -16.17 7.46
N THR A 553 14.08 -15.51 6.54
CA THR A 553 14.74 -14.22 6.78
C THR A 553 14.26 -13.20 5.75
N SER A 554 13.79 -12.04 6.19
CA SER A 554 13.47 -10.93 5.30
C SER A 554 14.75 -10.36 4.67
N ILE A 555 14.62 -9.66 3.54
CA ILE A 555 15.64 -8.69 3.15
C ILE A 555 15.92 -7.65 4.23
N THR A 556 17.01 -6.91 4.03
CA THR A 556 17.34 -5.71 4.78
C THR A 556 16.21 -4.66 4.70
N ILE A 557 15.74 -4.24 5.88
CA ILE A 557 14.85 -3.11 6.11
C ILE A 557 15.72 -1.94 6.57
N SER A 558 15.78 -0.87 5.77
CA SER A 558 16.64 0.29 6.02
C SER A 558 15.89 1.58 5.70
N PRO A 559 15.02 2.05 6.61
CA PRO A 559 14.19 3.23 6.36
C PRO A 559 15.03 4.50 6.18
N LEU A 560 14.61 5.35 5.24
CA LEU A 560 15.18 6.68 5.08
C LEU A 560 14.79 7.54 6.30
N ASN A 561 15.76 8.25 6.88
CA ASN A 561 15.57 9.13 8.04
C ASN A 561 15.02 8.41 9.29
N LEU A 562 15.44 7.18 9.52
CA LEU A 562 15.12 6.41 10.72
C LEU A 562 15.59 7.16 11.99
N ALA A 563 14.64 7.55 12.85
CA ALA A 563 14.95 8.10 14.17
C ALA A 563 15.00 7.00 15.25
N GLY A 564 14.18 5.96 15.09
CA GLY A 564 14.20 4.79 15.97
C GLY A 564 13.16 3.75 15.55
N TRP A 565 13.41 2.49 15.90
CA TRP A 565 12.45 1.41 15.73
C TRP A 565 11.51 1.34 16.93
N ASP A 566 10.25 0.98 16.72
CA ASP A 566 9.23 0.95 17.76
C ASP A 566 8.81 -0.48 18.08
N GLU A 567 7.82 -1.05 17.39
CA GLU A 567 7.22 -2.33 17.74
C GLU A 567 7.38 -3.38 16.64
N PHE A 568 7.59 -4.63 17.04
CA PHE A 568 7.46 -5.80 16.18
C PHE A 568 6.15 -6.53 16.46
N TYR A 569 5.44 -6.92 15.41
CA TYR A 569 4.23 -7.72 15.53
C TYR A 569 4.27 -8.94 14.61
N ALA A 570 3.52 -9.99 14.97
CA ALA A 570 3.32 -11.14 14.10
C ALA A 570 2.04 -11.90 14.44
N ARG A 571 1.33 -12.37 13.41
CA ARG A 571 0.20 -13.30 13.54
C ARG A 571 0.63 -14.70 13.13
N SER A 572 0.38 -15.66 14.01
CA SER A 572 0.77 -17.05 13.82
C SER A 572 -0.23 -18.03 14.42
N THR A 573 -0.35 -19.19 13.80
CA THR A 573 -1.04 -20.36 14.35
C THR A 573 0.00 -21.30 14.95
N ILE A 574 -0.10 -21.55 16.26
CA ILE A 574 0.82 -22.39 17.03
C ILE A 574 0.06 -23.58 17.62
N PRO A 575 -0.06 -24.71 16.90
CA PRO A 575 -0.62 -25.94 17.46
C PRO A 575 0.16 -26.44 18.68
N GLN A 576 -0.48 -27.25 19.53
CA GLN A 576 0.17 -27.78 20.73
C GLN A 576 1.46 -28.54 20.38
N GLY A 577 2.55 -28.22 21.08
CA GLY A 577 3.86 -28.85 20.86
C GLY A 577 4.61 -28.33 19.63
N THR A 578 4.16 -27.25 18.99
CA THR A 578 4.90 -26.51 17.96
C THR A 578 5.35 -25.15 18.52
N ASN A 579 6.21 -24.43 17.81
CA ASN A 579 6.62 -23.08 18.22
C ASN A 579 7.05 -22.22 17.03
N ILE A 580 6.93 -20.89 17.18
CA ILE A 580 7.59 -19.90 16.33
C ILE A 580 8.34 -18.92 17.22
N THR A 581 9.61 -18.72 16.93
CA THR A 581 10.45 -17.70 17.59
C THR A 581 10.91 -16.68 16.57
N TYR A 582 10.73 -15.41 16.87
CA TYR A 582 11.18 -14.32 16.00
C TYR A 582 12.47 -13.71 16.52
N LYS A 583 13.29 -13.19 15.62
CA LYS A 583 14.51 -12.45 15.93
C LYS A 583 14.56 -11.22 15.03
N ILE A 584 14.99 -10.11 15.62
CA ILE A 584 15.43 -8.94 14.85
C ILE A 584 16.93 -9.09 14.68
N LEU A 585 17.41 -9.08 13.44
CA LEU A 585 18.83 -9.17 13.11
C LEU A 585 19.33 -7.80 12.68
N ASN A 586 20.57 -7.46 13.00
CA ASN A 586 21.24 -6.31 12.41
C ASN A 586 21.59 -6.64 10.96
N ALA A 587 21.14 -5.82 10.00
CA ALA A 587 21.27 -6.16 8.59
C ALA A 587 22.73 -6.19 8.08
N THR A 588 23.65 -5.53 8.78
CA THR A 588 25.06 -5.43 8.36
C THR A 588 25.85 -6.71 8.68
N ASN A 589 25.54 -7.37 9.79
CA ASN A 589 26.33 -8.50 10.31
C ASN A 589 25.50 -9.71 10.72
N ASN A 590 24.18 -9.68 10.54
CA ASN A 590 23.21 -10.70 10.95
C ASN A 590 23.26 -11.04 12.46
N ALA A 591 23.83 -10.18 13.31
CA ALA A 591 23.81 -10.38 14.74
C ALA A 591 22.39 -10.23 15.28
N VAL A 592 21.99 -11.10 16.22
CA VAL A 592 20.67 -11.02 16.87
C VAL A 592 20.63 -9.78 17.76
N VAL A 593 19.73 -8.85 17.44
CA VAL A 593 19.44 -7.63 18.19
C VAL A 593 18.50 -7.95 19.35
N CYS A 594 17.40 -8.64 19.06
CA CYS A 594 16.49 -9.16 20.09
C CYS A 594 15.78 -10.43 19.62
N THR A 595 15.25 -11.20 20.57
CA THR A 595 14.45 -12.40 20.33
C THR A 595 13.07 -12.21 20.95
N ILE A 596 12.03 -12.59 20.20
CA ILE A 596 10.63 -12.28 20.50
C ILE A 596 9.82 -13.57 20.39
N THR A 597 9.04 -13.88 21.42
CA THR A 597 8.16 -15.05 21.43
C THR A 597 6.87 -14.79 20.65
N ALA A 598 6.19 -15.85 20.20
CA ALA A 598 4.88 -15.75 19.57
C ALA A 598 3.85 -14.95 20.38
N GLY A 599 3.85 -15.11 21.71
CA GLY A 599 2.93 -14.38 22.59
C GLY A 599 3.25 -12.89 22.76
N GLN A 600 4.53 -12.50 22.61
CA GLN A 600 4.92 -11.08 22.64
C GLN A 600 4.59 -10.40 21.30
N ALA A 601 4.85 -11.09 20.19
CA ALA A 601 4.61 -10.55 18.86
C ALA A 601 3.11 -10.37 18.55
N SER A 602 2.23 -11.21 19.11
CA SER A 602 0.78 -11.12 18.84
C SER A 602 0.12 -9.86 19.41
N THR A 603 0.76 -9.17 20.35
CA THR A 603 0.25 -7.94 20.98
C THR A 603 1.05 -6.69 20.60
N GLY A 604 2.06 -6.81 19.73
CA GLY A 604 3.08 -5.78 19.52
C GLY A 604 4.13 -5.82 20.63
N TYR A 605 5.39 -6.01 20.25
CA TYR A 605 6.53 -6.03 21.17
C TYR A 605 7.44 -4.84 20.91
N ASP A 606 7.57 -3.96 21.89
CA ASP A 606 8.48 -2.81 21.84
C ASP A 606 9.95 -3.27 21.75
N ILE A 607 10.60 -2.91 20.65
CA ILE A 607 12.01 -3.20 20.38
C ILE A 607 12.92 -1.98 20.49
N SER A 608 12.39 -0.78 20.77
CA SER A 608 13.12 0.50 20.73
C SER A 608 14.40 0.51 21.58
N SER A 609 14.34 -0.10 22.76
CA SER A 609 15.49 -0.20 23.68
C SER A 609 16.62 -1.11 23.17
N TYR A 610 16.35 -2.03 22.24
CA TYR A 610 17.33 -2.96 21.70
C TYR A 610 18.01 -2.44 20.42
N THR A 611 17.37 -1.50 19.73
CA THR A 611 17.76 -1.05 18.38
C THR A 611 18.49 0.30 18.36
N THR A 612 18.97 0.78 19.52
CA THR A 612 19.74 2.03 19.58
C THR A 612 20.99 1.94 18.71
N GLY A 613 21.09 2.81 17.69
CA GLY A 613 22.19 2.81 16.73
C GLY A 613 22.12 1.71 15.66
N VAL A 614 20.99 1.01 15.53
CA VAL A 614 20.75 0.02 14.48
C VAL A 614 20.02 0.69 13.32
N GLU A 615 20.76 1.09 12.30
CA GLU A 615 20.23 1.83 11.14
C GLU A 615 19.41 0.95 10.18
N SER A 616 19.66 -0.37 10.19
CA SER A 616 18.97 -1.34 9.34
C SER A 616 18.87 -2.71 9.99
N ILE A 617 17.74 -3.39 9.77
CA ILE A 617 17.42 -4.69 10.38
C ILE A 617 17.01 -5.73 9.33
N LYS A 618 16.95 -6.99 9.73
CA LYS A 618 16.19 -8.05 9.06
C LYS A 618 15.28 -8.72 10.07
N LEU A 619 14.12 -9.18 9.62
CA LEU A 619 13.22 -10.01 10.39
C LEU A 619 13.58 -11.47 10.16
N TYR A 620 13.59 -12.27 11.21
CA TYR A 620 13.91 -13.69 11.14
C TYR A 620 12.91 -14.48 11.97
N ALA A 621 12.35 -15.55 11.41
CA ALA A 621 11.44 -16.45 12.11
C ALA A 621 11.95 -17.88 12.00
N GLU A 622 11.92 -18.58 13.14
CA GLU A 622 12.27 -19.98 13.26
C GLU A 622 11.01 -20.76 13.67
N LEU A 623 10.60 -21.67 12.80
CA LEU A 623 9.42 -22.51 12.93
C LEU A 623 9.87 -23.90 13.40
N MET A 624 9.20 -24.45 14.42
CA MET A 624 9.43 -25.80 14.92
C MET A 624 8.14 -26.63 14.86
N ALA A 625 8.17 -27.71 14.08
CA ALA A 625 7.08 -28.67 13.97
C ALA A 625 7.24 -29.81 14.97
N ASN A 626 6.16 -30.57 15.16
CA ASN A 626 6.21 -31.88 15.80
C ASN A 626 5.71 -32.96 14.83
N ALA A 627 5.69 -34.22 15.29
CA ALA A 627 5.34 -35.37 14.46
C ALA A 627 3.92 -35.31 13.84
N SER A 628 3.02 -34.48 14.37
CA SER A 628 1.61 -34.44 13.99
C SER A 628 1.09 -33.06 13.58
N SER A 629 1.87 -31.99 13.71
CA SER A 629 1.40 -30.63 13.48
C SER A 629 2.55 -29.68 13.10
N ILE A 630 2.25 -28.74 12.21
CA ILE A 630 3.17 -27.69 11.78
C ILE A 630 2.65 -26.32 12.26
N PRO A 631 3.54 -25.42 12.72
CA PRO A 631 3.15 -24.03 12.98
C PRO A 631 3.04 -23.27 11.66
N ILE A 632 2.27 -22.17 11.68
CA ILE A 632 2.06 -21.31 10.50
C ILE A 632 2.34 -19.87 10.91
N LEU A 633 3.20 -19.18 10.16
CA LEU A 633 3.37 -17.74 10.24
C LEU A 633 2.52 -17.10 9.15
N HIS A 634 1.50 -16.34 9.55
CA HIS A 634 0.57 -15.66 8.62
C HIS A 634 1.11 -14.31 8.17
N ASP A 635 1.71 -13.56 9.11
CA ASP A 635 2.37 -12.28 8.83
C ASP A 635 3.23 -11.85 10.01
N TRP A 636 4.12 -10.93 9.72
CA TRP A 636 4.89 -10.16 10.68
C TRP A 636 4.98 -8.71 10.24
N GLY A 637 5.48 -7.84 11.08
CA GLY A 637 5.82 -6.48 10.67
C GLY A 637 6.55 -5.72 11.75
N ILE A 638 7.02 -4.54 11.37
CA ILE A 638 7.81 -3.67 12.21
C ILE A 638 7.36 -2.22 12.04
N SER A 639 7.29 -1.48 13.14
CA SER A 639 7.06 -0.03 13.13
C SER A 639 8.33 0.73 13.51
N TRP A 640 8.43 1.97 13.06
CA TRP A 640 9.50 2.92 13.35
C TRP A 640 8.96 4.35 13.22
N HIS A 641 9.69 5.31 13.77
CA HIS A 641 9.34 6.73 13.66
C HIS A 641 10.44 7.57 13.01
N SER A 642 10.04 8.70 12.43
CA SER A 642 10.88 9.72 11.82
C SER A 642 11.03 10.96 12.72
N SER A 643 11.95 11.84 12.30
CA SER A 643 12.38 13.08 12.96
C SER A 643 11.26 14.09 13.33
N TYR A 644 11.55 14.99 14.27
CA TYR A 644 10.78 16.20 14.56
C TYR A 644 10.86 17.25 13.44
N TYR A 645 9.81 18.06 13.27
CA TYR A 645 9.88 19.25 12.41
C TYR A 645 11.01 20.19 12.87
N GLU A 646 11.73 20.84 11.95
CA GLU A 646 12.85 21.73 12.30
C GLU A 646 12.41 22.99 13.05
N ASN A 647 11.16 23.43 12.86
CA ASN A 647 10.58 24.59 13.51
C ASN A 647 9.07 24.48 13.70
N GLY A 648 8.56 25.20 14.70
CA GLY A 648 7.15 25.31 15.05
C GLY A 648 6.85 26.52 15.94
N TYR A 649 5.58 26.84 16.14
CA TYR A 649 5.18 27.89 17.09
C TYR A 649 3.85 27.59 17.79
N LEU A 650 3.70 28.18 19.00
CA LEU A 650 2.47 28.23 19.78
C LEU A 650 2.16 29.69 20.14
N ILE A 651 0.94 30.15 19.90
CA ILE A 651 0.42 31.42 20.43
C ILE A 651 -0.49 31.11 21.63
N SER A 652 -0.19 31.72 22.79
CA SER A 652 -0.99 31.54 24.01
C SER A 652 -2.38 32.18 23.89
N CYS A 653 -3.35 31.77 24.73
CA CYS A 653 -4.49 32.66 24.96
C CYS A 653 -4.03 34.00 25.54
N PHE A 654 -4.87 35.00 25.35
CA PHE A 654 -4.68 36.26 26.06
C PHE A 654 -5.04 36.09 27.53
N HIS A 655 -4.25 36.72 28.38
CA HIS A 655 -4.57 36.94 29.78
C HIS A 655 -5.18 38.33 29.96
N ASP A 656 -6.24 38.41 30.73
CA ASP A 656 -6.87 39.67 31.14
C ASP A 656 -6.39 40.05 32.56
N ALA A 657 -5.59 41.12 32.67
CA ALA A 657 -5.09 41.60 33.96
C ALA A 657 -6.19 42.23 34.86
N GLY A 658 -7.39 42.43 34.32
CA GLY A 658 -8.55 43.05 34.96
C GLY A 658 -8.57 44.59 34.84
N ASN A 659 -7.40 45.22 34.83
CA ASN A 659 -7.20 46.65 34.62
C ASN A 659 -5.91 46.90 33.82
N ALA A 660 -5.70 48.13 33.34
CA ALA A 660 -4.41 48.57 32.81
C ALA A 660 -3.30 48.34 33.86
N THR A 661 -2.19 47.73 33.46
CA THR A 661 -1.11 47.30 34.35
C THR A 661 0.25 47.48 33.68
N ASN A 662 1.33 47.44 34.47
CA ASN A 662 2.68 47.29 33.94
C ASN A 662 3.07 45.81 33.92
N TYR A 663 3.91 45.44 32.95
CA TYR A 663 4.42 44.07 32.75
C TYR A 663 5.95 44.06 32.98
N TYR A 664 6.41 43.27 33.94
CA TYR A 664 7.79 43.36 34.44
C TYR A 664 8.76 42.42 33.73
N ASN A 665 8.49 41.11 33.76
CA ASN A 665 9.36 40.12 33.15
C ASN A 665 8.59 38.89 32.67
N ILE A 666 9.20 38.16 31.74
CA ILE A 666 8.76 36.85 31.26
C ILE A 666 9.82 35.81 31.61
N SER A 667 9.39 34.71 32.20
CA SER A 667 10.20 33.53 32.53
C SER A 667 9.51 32.26 32.08
N TRP A 668 10.25 31.21 31.79
CA TRP A 668 9.72 29.89 31.42
C TRP A 668 10.61 28.77 31.94
N ASN A 669 10.03 27.59 32.07
CA ASN A 669 10.71 26.34 32.35
C ASN A 669 10.70 25.47 31.09
N ALA A 670 11.87 25.03 30.65
CA ALA A 670 12.02 24.24 29.43
C ALA A 670 13.17 23.24 29.53
N THR A 671 13.01 22.10 28.85
CA THR A 671 14.10 21.15 28.59
C THR A 671 14.61 21.40 27.17
N LEU A 672 15.90 21.76 27.05
CA LEU A 672 16.56 22.07 25.77
C LEU A 672 17.69 21.08 25.50
N PRO A 673 17.42 19.95 24.82
CA PRO A 673 18.48 19.10 24.28
C PRO A 673 19.43 19.90 23.36
N ASN A 674 20.70 19.49 23.27
CA ASN A 674 21.68 20.20 22.43
C ASN A 674 21.20 20.30 20.98
N GLY A 675 21.26 21.50 20.40
CA GLY A 675 20.75 21.81 19.06
C GLY A 675 19.29 22.27 19.03
N THR A 676 18.61 22.36 20.18
CA THR A 676 17.22 22.85 20.27
C THR A 676 17.16 24.23 20.94
N THR A 677 16.20 25.06 20.54
CA THR A 677 15.98 26.39 21.12
C THR A 677 14.50 26.72 21.27
N ILE A 678 14.15 27.48 22.31
CA ILE A 678 12.86 28.14 22.47
C ILE A 678 13.08 29.64 22.62
N LYS A 679 12.27 30.44 21.92
CA LYS A 679 12.28 31.90 22.01
C LYS A 679 10.87 32.48 22.00
N PHE A 680 10.68 33.65 22.58
CA PHE A 680 9.36 34.25 22.75
C PHE A 680 9.26 35.65 22.13
N GLN A 681 8.04 36.04 21.76
CA GLN A 681 7.61 37.42 21.54
C GLN A 681 6.28 37.67 22.24
N ILE A 682 5.99 38.93 22.56
CA ILE A 682 4.81 39.33 23.32
C ILE A 682 3.95 40.29 22.50
N ALA A 683 2.64 40.14 22.58
CA ALA A 683 1.67 41.12 22.10
C ALA A 683 0.78 41.55 23.25
N SER A 684 0.39 42.82 23.27
CA SER A 684 -0.53 43.38 24.27
C SER A 684 -1.67 44.15 23.62
N SER A 685 -2.75 44.39 24.37
CA SER A 685 -3.92 45.13 23.90
C SER A 685 -4.60 45.87 25.05
N PRO A 686 -5.12 47.10 24.82
CA PRO A 686 -5.92 47.80 25.81
C PRO A 686 -7.36 47.25 25.90
N ASP A 687 -7.90 46.70 24.81
CA ASP A 687 -9.33 46.43 24.62
C ASP A 687 -9.66 45.01 24.14
N ASN A 688 -8.64 44.16 23.93
CA ASN A 688 -8.75 42.82 23.33
C ASN A 688 -9.24 42.81 21.87
N ILE A 689 -9.23 43.96 21.20
CA ILE A 689 -9.59 44.13 19.79
C ILE A 689 -8.35 44.56 19.00
N THR A 690 -7.69 45.62 19.48
CA THR A 690 -6.51 46.20 18.85
C THR A 690 -5.27 45.65 19.52
N TRP A 691 -4.58 44.74 18.84
CA TRP A 691 -3.36 44.10 19.34
C TRP A 691 -2.13 44.77 18.74
N THR A 692 -1.07 44.90 19.54
CA THR A 692 0.28 45.15 18.99
C THR A 692 0.71 43.97 18.12
N GLU A 693 1.73 44.18 17.30
CA GLU A 693 2.50 43.06 16.76
C GLU A 693 3.13 42.24 17.90
N PHE A 694 3.64 41.06 17.57
CA PHE A 694 4.48 40.28 18.47
C PHE A 694 5.89 40.90 18.49
N LEU A 695 6.27 41.48 19.63
CA LEU A 695 7.50 42.25 19.79
C LEU A 695 8.46 41.55 20.76
N GLY A 696 9.76 41.75 20.53
CA GLY A 696 10.82 41.34 21.45
C GLY A 696 11.12 42.38 22.55
N PRO A 697 12.20 42.20 23.32
CA PRO A 697 12.53 43.01 24.50
C PRO A 697 12.88 44.48 24.21
N ASP A 698 13.13 44.84 22.95
CA ASP A 698 13.44 46.20 22.50
C ASP A 698 12.28 46.87 21.75
N GLY A 699 11.12 46.21 21.67
CA GLY A 699 9.95 46.70 20.95
C GLY A 699 10.00 46.48 19.43
N ASN A 700 10.94 45.67 18.93
CA ASN A 700 11.03 45.31 17.52
C ASN A 700 10.41 43.92 17.27
N ASN A 701 9.73 43.74 16.13
CA ASN A 701 9.13 42.46 15.72
C ASN A 701 10.13 41.43 15.17
N SER A 702 11.40 41.83 15.01
CA SER A 702 12.49 40.98 14.53
C SER A 702 13.39 40.45 15.66
N THR A 703 13.13 40.83 16.90
CA THR A 703 13.89 40.40 18.09
C THR A 703 13.05 39.50 18.99
N TYR A 704 13.71 38.76 19.88
CA TYR A 704 13.08 37.72 20.69
C TYR A 704 13.56 37.75 22.13
N TYR A 705 12.67 37.39 23.05
CA TYR A 705 13.04 37.03 24.42
C TYR A 705 13.68 35.63 24.38
N ASN A 706 15.01 35.59 24.44
CA ASN A 706 15.80 34.35 24.36
C ASN A 706 16.31 33.87 25.73
N ILE A 707 16.16 34.69 26.77
CA ILE A 707 16.64 34.40 28.13
C ILE A 707 15.46 34.47 29.10
N SER A 708 15.23 33.39 29.85
CA SER A 708 14.18 33.32 30.88
C SER A 708 14.46 34.34 31.99
N GLY A 709 13.45 35.13 32.36
CA GLY A 709 13.54 36.22 33.34
C GLY A 709 13.85 37.60 32.73
N THR A 710 13.89 37.74 31.40
CA THR A 710 14.13 39.02 30.73
C THR A 710 13.00 40.01 31.00
N SER A 711 13.35 41.28 31.22
CA SER A 711 12.37 42.37 31.39
C SER A 711 11.53 42.55 30.14
N ILE A 712 10.21 42.69 30.31
CA ILE A 712 9.27 42.96 29.22
C ILE A 712 9.45 44.40 28.75
N TRP A 713 9.40 44.62 27.44
CA TRP A 713 9.52 45.96 26.86
C TRP A 713 8.43 46.90 27.39
N ILE A 714 8.85 48.07 27.89
CA ILE A 714 7.99 49.07 28.55
C ILE A 714 6.84 49.58 27.66
N GLY A 715 6.92 49.42 26.34
CA GLY A 715 5.83 49.79 25.43
C GLY A 715 4.57 48.93 25.55
N HIS A 716 4.64 47.80 26.27
CA HIS A 716 3.45 47.02 26.63
C HIS A 716 2.70 47.57 27.85
N ASP A 717 3.32 48.44 28.66
CA ASP A 717 2.73 48.97 29.90
C ASP A 717 1.48 49.82 29.65
N GLY A 718 0.55 49.77 30.60
CA GLY A 718 -0.75 50.42 30.51
C GLY A 718 -1.79 49.66 29.69
N ASN A 719 -1.41 48.55 29.04
CA ASN A 719 -2.37 47.64 28.43
C ASN A 719 -2.96 46.69 29.46
N ARG A 720 -4.16 46.16 29.15
CA ARG A 720 -4.90 45.24 30.03
C ARG A 720 -4.70 43.77 29.66
N TYR A 721 -4.57 43.50 28.36
CA TYR A 721 -4.49 42.16 27.81
C TYR A 721 -3.07 41.87 27.31
N ILE A 722 -2.59 40.65 27.53
CA ILE A 722 -1.27 40.19 27.06
C ILE A 722 -1.34 38.76 26.56
N LYS A 723 -0.58 38.43 25.53
CA LYS A 723 -0.34 37.04 25.06
C LYS A 723 1.09 36.91 24.56
N TYR A 724 1.59 35.68 24.50
CA TYR A 724 2.91 35.41 23.95
C TYR A 724 2.84 34.47 22.75
N LYS A 725 3.88 34.51 21.92
CA LYS A 725 4.16 33.52 20.89
C LYS A 725 5.49 32.85 21.19
N ALA A 726 5.44 31.55 21.44
CA ALA A 726 6.60 30.70 21.64
C ALA A 726 7.01 30.08 20.30
N TYR A 727 8.30 30.14 19.97
CA TYR A 727 8.89 29.53 18.79
C TYR A 727 9.80 28.40 19.24
N PHE A 728 9.68 27.25 18.57
CA PHE A 728 10.43 26.03 18.82
C PHE A 728 11.31 25.76 17.60
N GLU A 729 12.59 25.49 17.80
CA GLU A 729 13.54 25.21 16.72
C GLU A 729 14.46 24.06 17.11
N THR A 730 14.82 23.23 16.14
CA THR A 730 15.86 22.20 16.29
C THR A 730 16.77 22.16 15.06
N THR A 731 18.08 22.09 15.29
CA THR A 731 19.09 21.78 14.27
C THR A 731 19.43 20.28 14.25
N ASP A 732 18.84 19.50 15.15
CA ASP A 732 18.98 18.05 15.25
C ASP A 732 17.57 17.44 15.26
N SER A 733 17.12 16.97 14.10
CA SER A 733 15.75 16.54 13.90
C SER A 733 15.40 15.26 14.70
N SER A 734 16.36 14.62 15.38
CA SER A 734 16.08 13.56 16.36
C SER A 734 15.64 14.07 17.75
N LYS A 735 15.72 15.39 17.98
CA LYS A 735 15.45 16.03 19.28
C LYS A 735 14.41 17.13 19.14
N THR A 736 13.62 17.29 20.20
CA THR A 736 12.67 18.40 20.35
C THR A 736 12.99 19.22 21.59
N PRO A 737 12.88 20.56 21.55
CA PRO A 737 12.74 21.34 22.76
C PRO A 737 11.40 21.03 23.44
N ILE A 738 11.34 21.11 24.76
CA ILE A 738 10.14 20.87 25.56
C ILE A 738 9.86 22.12 26.41
N LEU A 739 8.69 22.74 26.23
CA LEU A 739 8.21 23.84 27.07
C LEU A 739 7.26 23.28 28.13
N HIS A 740 7.57 23.49 29.41
CA HIS A 740 6.77 23.00 30.53
C HIS A 740 5.78 24.07 31.00
N ASP A 741 6.25 25.30 31.21
CA ASP A 741 5.41 26.41 31.67
C ASP A 741 6.01 27.78 31.31
N VAL A 742 5.14 28.79 31.24
CA VAL A 742 5.49 30.20 31.05
C VAL A 742 4.87 31.03 32.17
N THR A 743 5.68 31.95 32.70
CA THR A 743 5.29 32.89 33.75
C THR A 743 5.53 34.33 33.32
N ILE A 744 4.52 35.19 33.48
CA ILE A 744 4.63 36.63 33.27
C ILE A 744 4.28 37.35 34.57
N VAL A 745 5.13 38.29 34.97
CA VAL A 745 4.94 39.12 36.16
C VAL A 745 4.34 40.46 35.78
N TYR A 746 3.27 40.86 36.45
CA TYR A 746 2.58 42.12 36.20
C TYR A 746 2.06 42.74 37.50
N GLY A 747 1.86 44.05 37.51
CA GLY A 747 1.40 44.78 38.68
C GLY A 747 1.42 46.29 38.48
N GLY A 748 0.69 46.99 39.34
CA GLY A 748 0.57 48.44 39.38
C GLY A 748 -0.02 48.89 40.70
#